data_AF-A0A0J6RZV5-F1
#
_entry.id   AF-A0A0J6RZV5-F1
#
_cell.length_a   1.000
_cell.length_b   1.000
_cell.length_c   1.000
_cell.angle_alpha   90.00
_cell.angle_beta   90.00
_cell.angle_gamma   90.00
#
_symmetry.space_group_name_H-M   'P 1'
#
loop_
_entity.id
_entity.type
_entity.pdbx_description
1 polymer ?
#
loop_
_entity_poly.entity_id
_entity_poly.type
_entity_poly.pdbx_seq_one_letter_code
_entity_poly.pdbx_strand_id
1 'polypeptide(L)'
;VDATVEASKVTSAGALSVGATATSAITATISAAPPPPPAAAAAGVGVAIGAAGAENRIGGWSSGVDSNGQRVDTATGNAMGVRAAVIDSTLAVDGAVGVTATSQQTISATVVAASAAIQGGGAAGVSATAAGSVAVNAIAVATHAVIEGDGTGSRAGSVTVSARDASAIDAVTGSASLSGSGGGAAGVSVAVGFALALNSVASDVQATIGGANDGLSATAGGIAVAATSSGSIQAVAAAAAITIGGAGAAGVGVSGGGAGARNAIDAKTDAAVTDSRLTATGPVSLAANADTAITASIDAVAAAGGGGGAAGVGLSIGIAAASNQIGNGSEVQATLSGSSLDTTGALSVSALSQQAIRAVLVAASASIQGGGAAAVSVAGAVSGVVNTITVPTRATISDAAAGGIQAASVAVSAANRATIAATAAAVGVAGGGAGTASVGLTVAATVATNTIANDTEAALRGLDRGLTTMGGGVAVSATDGATITATAAAATISLGGAGIANVQVAGGGASATNAITGSTRALVETGGTGRNLITSAGDVGVTATSTAAITATVVFTSVAGGGAGIASVPLAVGLGGAQNLIGAWSTDDNGQRRAQPVQTGSAAVQARIADTRLDAQGGVAVAATSTSTIQATVAAAAAVVTGALVGVGVAGAGSYSGNAIGLSTSAAIDGATTQVTAGDVTVTARDTATETVSVGTAAIAAAFGAVGAAPAIGVATALNVITSTVTAAITQATVTARTGGIAVQATSTPTISADVAAASAALSGGAVGVSVAGGGAVATNLIGGATRATVIDATLSAATDITAHAENNAAIAARTVALAAGASVGHLAVGVSLGISTAFNIIGFTTQNREILDGSTARQALAIEALASGATLTAGRRLEVSAQASQTITALTAAGAV
;
A
#
# COMPACT_ATOMS: atom_id res chain seq x y z
N VAL A 1 14.09 -21.04 -25.50
CA VAL A 1 13.36 -22.15 -26.15
C VAL A 1 12.53 -21.53 -27.25
N ASP A 2 12.65 -22.03 -28.48
CA ASP A 2 11.94 -21.48 -29.64
C ASP A 2 11.26 -22.61 -30.41
N ALA A 3 9.98 -22.45 -30.71
CA ALA A 3 9.20 -23.29 -31.61
C ALA A 3 8.50 -22.36 -32.62
N THR A 4 8.94 -22.41 -33.88
CA THR A 4 8.45 -21.50 -34.92
C THR A 4 8.02 -22.27 -36.17
N VAL A 5 6.87 -21.89 -36.75
CA VAL A 5 6.45 -22.22 -38.12
C VAL A 5 6.54 -20.94 -38.94
N GLU A 6 7.45 -20.89 -39.91
CA GLU A 6 7.75 -19.66 -40.67
C GLU A 6 7.66 -19.90 -42.17
N ALA A 7 7.11 -18.93 -42.90
CA ALA A 7 7.03 -18.90 -44.36
C ALA A 7 6.54 -20.23 -44.99
N SER A 8 5.57 -20.88 -44.34
CA SER A 8 5.17 -22.27 -44.63
C SER A 8 3.71 -22.38 -45.05
N LYS A 9 3.41 -23.38 -45.87
CA LYS A 9 2.04 -23.82 -46.17
C LYS A 9 1.73 -25.11 -45.41
N VAL A 10 0.80 -25.06 -44.45
CA VAL A 10 0.47 -26.19 -43.58
C VAL A 10 -0.95 -26.67 -43.84
N THR A 11 -1.13 -27.93 -44.22
CA THR A 11 -2.44 -28.56 -44.43
C THR A 11 -2.60 -29.76 -43.50
N SER A 12 -3.67 -29.82 -42.69
CA SER A 12 -3.92 -30.92 -41.74
C SER A 12 -5.42 -31.15 -41.50
N ALA A 13 -5.84 -32.42 -41.47
CA ALA A 13 -7.19 -32.80 -41.00
C ALA A 13 -7.30 -32.84 -39.46
N GLY A 14 -6.16 -32.83 -38.75
CA GLY A 14 -6.07 -32.83 -37.29
C GLY A 14 -5.77 -31.43 -36.73
N ALA A 15 -5.24 -31.37 -35.50
CA ALA A 15 -4.80 -30.13 -34.88
C ALA A 15 -3.35 -29.76 -35.28
N LEU A 16 -3.02 -28.47 -35.21
CA LEU A 16 -1.66 -27.95 -35.26
C LEU A 16 -1.30 -27.37 -33.88
N SER A 17 -0.19 -27.83 -33.28
CA SER A 17 0.30 -27.30 -32.01
C SER A 17 1.74 -26.83 -32.16
N VAL A 18 1.98 -25.56 -31.83
CA VAL A 18 3.29 -24.92 -31.76
C VAL A 18 3.53 -24.57 -30.29
N GLY A 19 4.38 -25.35 -29.62
CA GLY A 19 4.57 -25.26 -28.18
C GLY A 19 6.03 -25.01 -27.79
N ALA A 20 6.27 -24.03 -26.93
CA ALA A 20 7.56 -23.79 -26.29
C ALA A 20 7.39 -23.82 -24.77
N THR A 21 8.18 -24.64 -24.08
CA THR A 21 8.15 -24.72 -22.61
C THR A 21 9.57 -24.62 -22.07
N ALA A 22 9.79 -23.73 -21.11
CA ALA A 22 11.05 -23.67 -20.38
C ALA A 22 10.78 -23.76 -18.88
N THR A 23 11.48 -24.67 -18.22
CA THR A 23 11.48 -24.80 -16.77
C THR A 23 12.90 -24.77 -16.26
N SER A 24 13.20 -23.85 -15.36
CA SER A 24 14.50 -23.83 -14.66
C SER A 24 14.26 -23.71 -13.16
N ALA A 25 15.11 -24.39 -12.40
CA ALA A 25 15.07 -24.38 -10.96
C ALA A 25 16.50 -24.23 -10.43
N ILE A 26 16.69 -23.35 -9.46
CA ILE A 26 17.92 -23.29 -8.67
C ILE A 26 17.56 -23.57 -7.22
N THR A 27 18.20 -24.57 -6.63
CA THR A 27 18.14 -24.82 -5.19
C THR A 27 19.53 -24.58 -4.61
N ALA A 28 19.66 -23.54 -3.78
CA ALA A 28 20.90 -23.18 -3.11
C ALA A 28 20.74 -23.35 -1.59
N THR A 29 21.56 -24.21 -0.99
CA THR A 29 21.61 -24.37 0.47
C THR A 29 23.03 -24.09 0.92
N ILE A 30 23.25 -22.92 1.53
CA ILE A 30 24.56 -22.48 2.01
C ILE A 30 24.51 -22.38 3.53
N SER A 31 25.47 -23.01 4.19
CA SER A 31 25.64 -22.91 5.63
C SER A 31 27.08 -22.54 5.95
N ALA A 32 27.27 -21.57 6.84
CA ALA A 32 28.56 -21.25 7.43
C ALA A 32 28.46 -21.41 8.95
N ALA A 33 29.23 -22.35 9.49
CA ALA A 33 29.36 -22.59 10.93
C ALA A 33 30.86 -22.54 11.33
N PRO A 34 31.28 -21.65 12.24
CA PRO A 34 32.63 -21.64 12.78
C PRO A 34 32.83 -22.79 13.79
N PRO A 35 34.08 -23.26 14.01
CA PRO A 35 34.40 -24.41 14.86
C PRO A 35 34.14 -24.14 16.36
N PRO A 36 33.97 -25.19 17.20
CA PRO A 36 33.73 -25.04 18.64
C PRO A 36 34.95 -24.46 19.38
N PRO A 37 34.75 -23.73 20.51
CA PRO A 37 35.84 -23.02 21.20
C PRO A 37 36.87 -23.98 21.85
N PRO A 38 38.17 -23.60 21.95
CA PRO A 38 39.19 -24.40 22.63
C PRO A 38 38.99 -24.45 24.14
N ALA A 39 39.32 -25.60 24.76
CA ALA A 39 39.22 -25.83 26.21
C ALA A 39 40.15 -24.93 27.03
N ALA A 40 39.67 -24.50 28.20
CA ALA A 40 40.28 -23.49 29.07
C ALA A 40 41.73 -23.82 29.50
N ALA A 41 42.65 -22.89 29.21
CA ALA A 41 43.90 -22.71 29.94
C ALA A 41 44.17 -21.20 30.12
N ALA A 42 44.68 -20.81 31.30
CA ALA A 42 44.69 -19.45 31.83
C ALA A 42 45.35 -18.38 30.90
N ALA A 43 44.69 -17.27 30.47
CA ALA A 43 43.36 -16.79 30.84
C ALA A 43 42.69 -15.66 29.96
N GLY A 44 42.33 -15.97 28.70
CA GLY A 44 41.18 -15.40 27.95
C GLY A 44 41.41 -14.55 26.67
N VAL A 45 40.82 -14.94 25.50
CA VAL A 45 40.49 -14.13 24.28
C VAL A 45 39.42 -14.88 23.44
N GLY A 46 38.47 -14.20 22.78
CA GLY A 46 37.46 -14.81 21.88
C GLY A 46 37.06 -13.93 20.67
N VAL A 47 36.83 -14.55 19.51
CA VAL A 47 36.38 -13.93 18.24
C VAL A 47 35.59 -14.96 17.42
N ALA A 48 34.47 -14.61 16.79
CA ALA A 48 33.76 -15.48 15.85
C ALA A 48 33.12 -14.70 14.70
N ILE A 49 33.07 -15.29 13.51
CA ILE A 49 32.57 -14.65 12.29
C ILE A 49 31.88 -15.72 11.43
N GLY A 50 30.66 -15.51 10.99
CA GLY A 50 29.94 -16.35 10.02
C GLY A 50 29.56 -15.50 8.82
N ALA A 51 29.95 -15.92 7.62
CA ALA A 51 29.59 -15.26 6.36
C ALA A 51 29.18 -16.32 5.34
N ALA A 52 27.94 -16.23 4.85
CA ALA A 52 27.39 -17.10 3.84
C ALA A 52 26.70 -16.25 2.77
N GLY A 53 26.97 -16.54 1.50
CA GLY A 53 26.43 -15.80 0.37
C GLY A 53 25.92 -16.77 -0.69
N ALA A 54 24.73 -16.53 -1.21
CA ALA A 54 24.24 -17.16 -2.43
C ALA A 54 23.82 -16.06 -3.40
N GLU A 55 24.31 -16.15 -4.63
CA GLU A 55 23.80 -15.35 -5.75
C GLU A 55 23.26 -16.31 -6.80
N ASN A 56 21.95 -16.30 -6.99
CA ASN A 56 21.23 -17.18 -7.89
C ASN A 56 20.51 -16.33 -8.93
N ARG A 57 20.77 -16.59 -10.21
CA ARG A 57 20.21 -15.82 -11.31
C ARG A 57 19.69 -16.76 -12.37
N ILE A 58 18.42 -16.57 -12.75
CA ILE A 58 17.81 -17.14 -13.94
C ILE A 58 17.53 -15.96 -14.89
N GLY A 59 17.96 -16.06 -16.14
CA GLY A 59 17.86 -14.94 -17.09
C GLY A 59 19.01 -13.94 -17.00
N GLY A 60 18.79 -12.73 -17.51
CA GLY A 60 19.83 -11.70 -17.70
C GLY A 60 19.58 -10.48 -16.86
N TRP A 61 20.67 -9.90 -16.36
CA TRP A 61 20.67 -8.99 -15.24
C TRP A 61 21.70 -7.89 -15.44
N SER A 62 21.31 -6.68 -15.05
CA SER A 62 22.24 -5.60 -14.75
C SER A 62 22.16 -5.27 -13.26
N SER A 63 23.31 -5.00 -12.67
CA SER A 63 23.42 -4.51 -11.31
C SER A 63 23.93 -3.08 -11.36
N GLY A 64 23.21 -2.16 -10.72
CA GLY A 64 23.56 -0.76 -10.57
C GLY A 64 23.53 -0.30 -9.12
N VAL A 65 23.78 0.98 -8.90
CA VAL A 65 23.61 1.67 -7.62
C VAL A 65 22.70 2.87 -7.86
N ASP A 66 21.64 3.02 -7.07
CA ASP A 66 20.74 4.18 -7.18
C ASP A 66 21.40 5.47 -6.65
N SER A 67 20.67 6.59 -6.76
CA SER A 67 21.09 7.91 -6.27
C SER A 67 21.31 7.97 -4.76
N ASN A 68 20.87 6.96 -4.01
CA ASN A 68 21.08 6.81 -2.58
C ASN A 68 22.24 5.84 -2.26
N GLY A 69 22.97 5.38 -3.28
CA GLY A 69 24.07 4.43 -3.14
C GLY A 69 23.63 3.00 -2.83
N GLN A 70 22.37 2.63 -3.08
CA GLN A 70 21.86 1.27 -2.86
C GLN A 70 21.99 0.41 -4.11
N ARG A 71 22.44 -0.85 -3.95
CA ARG A 71 22.49 -1.82 -5.05
C ARG A 71 21.07 -2.07 -5.58
N VAL A 72 20.88 -1.88 -6.89
CA VAL A 72 19.65 -2.17 -7.63
C VAL A 72 19.96 -3.23 -8.68
N ASP A 73 19.31 -4.39 -8.58
CA ASP A 73 19.43 -5.47 -9.56
C ASP A 73 18.20 -5.42 -10.48
N THR A 74 18.40 -4.96 -11.72
CA THR A 74 17.36 -4.79 -12.75
C THR A 74 17.56 -5.83 -13.85
N ALA A 75 16.50 -6.52 -14.23
CA ALA A 75 16.55 -7.41 -15.38
C ALA A 75 16.92 -6.64 -16.65
N THR A 76 17.85 -7.16 -17.44
CA THR A 76 18.18 -6.60 -18.75
C THR A 76 17.44 -7.38 -19.82
N GLY A 77 16.64 -6.67 -20.61
CA GLY A 77 15.81 -7.23 -21.67
C GLY A 77 16.64 -7.93 -22.74
N ASN A 78 16.60 -9.28 -22.72
CA ASN A 78 16.82 -10.23 -23.83
C ASN A 78 17.20 -11.65 -23.35
N ALA A 79 17.23 -11.92 -22.05
CA ALA A 79 17.78 -13.17 -21.54
C ALA A 79 16.69 -14.11 -21.01
N MET A 80 16.71 -15.34 -21.54
CA MET A 80 15.68 -16.40 -21.44
C MET A 80 14.38 -16.03 -22.17
N GLY A 81 14.38 -16.19 -23.50
CA GLY A 81 13.17 -16.14 -24.33
C GLY A 81 12.52 -17.53 -24.45
N VAL A 82 11.24 -17.64 -24.10
CA VAL A 82 10.36 -18.75 -24.46
C VAL A 82 9.43 -18.26 -25.55
N ARG A 83 9.64 -18.71 -26.78
CA ARG A 83 8.88 -18.24 -27.93
C ARG A 83 8.18 -19.37 -28.66
N ALA A 84 6.88 -19.23 -28.86
CA ALA A 84 6.10 -20.04 -29.77
C ALA A 84 5.54 -19.12 -30.86
N ALA A 85 5.82 -19.38 -32.13
CA ALA A 85 5.45 -18.46 -33.21
C ALA A 85 4.93 -19.15 -34.48
N VAL A 86 3.95 -18.52 -35.12
CA VAL A 86 3.59 -18.77 -36.52
C VAL A 86 3.78 -17.46 -37.28
N ILE A 87 4.63 -17.46 -38.30
CA ILE A 87 5.06 -16.25 -39.00
C ILE A 87 4.86 -16.43 -40.51
N ASP A 88 4.19 -15.50 -41.17
CA ASP A 88 4.01 -15.43 -42.63
C ASP A 88 3.59 -16.78 -43.25
N SER A 89 2.75 -17.54 -42.55
CA SER A 89 2.41 -18.92 -42.90
C SER A 89 0.93 -19.07 -43.22
N THR A 90 0.64 -19.80 -44.30
CA THR A 90 -0.72 -20.13 -44.73
C THR A 90 -1.16 -21.43 -44.07
N LEU A 91 -2.19 -21.36 -43.22
CA LEU A 91 -2.72 -22.52 -42.48
C LEU A 91 -4.03 -23.01 -43.10
N ALA A 92 -4.17 -24.32 -43.29
CA ALA A 92 -5.42 -24.99 -43.64
C ALA A 92 -5.59 -26.21 -42.74
N VAL A 93 -6.10 -25.98 -41.53
CA VAL A 93 -6.21 -26.96 -40.45
C VAL A 93 -7.69 -27.15 -40.13
N ASP A 94 -8.24 -28.35 -40.32
CA ASP A 94 -9.66 -28.60 -39.99
C ASP A 94 -9.89 -28.66 -38.46
N GLY A 95 -8.87 -29.06 -37.70
CA GLY A 95 -8.85 -29.05 -36.23
C GLY A 95 -8.37 -27.73 -35.61
N ALA A 96 -8.05 -27.76 -34.32
CA ALA A 96 -7.58 -26.58 -33.59
C ALA A 96 -6.13 -26.20 -33.94
N VAL A 97 -5.84 -24.90 -34.01
CA VAL A 97 -4.49 -24.33 -34.03
C VAL A 97 -4.18 -23.77 -32.64
N GLY A 98 -3.13 -24.28 -32.00
CA GLY A 98 -2.67 -23.81 -30.69
C GLY A 98 -1.22 -23.34 -30.74
N VAL A 99 -0.96 -22.09 -30.39
CA VAL A 99 0.37 -21.51 -30.19
C VAL A 99 0.55 -21.25 -28.70
N THR A 100 1.48 -21.94 -28.03
CA THR A 100 1.60 -21.88 -26.57
C THR A 100 3.04 -21.73 -26.12
N ALA A 101 3.32 -20.66 -25.37
CA ALA A 101 4.60 -20.42 -24.70
C ALA A 101 4.41 -20.50 -23.18
N THR A 102 5.22 -21.30 -22.49
CA THR A 102 5.14 -21.46 -21.03
C THR A 102 6.52 -21.41 -20.38
N SER A 103 6.68 -20.48 -19.45
CA SER A 103 7.86 -20.38 -18.58
C SER A 103 7.48 -20.73 -17.14
N GLN A 104 8.30 -21.54 -16.49
CA GLN A 104 8.21 -21.81 -15.05
C GLN A 104 9.60 -21.71 -14.43
N GLN A 105 9.84 -20.69 -13.62
CA GLN A 105 11.14 -20.48 -12.99
C GLN A 105 11.01 -20.49 -11.48
N THR A 106 11.90 -21.21 -10.82
CA THR A 106 11.93 -21.29 -9.35
C THR A 106 13.34 -21.09 -8.82
N ILE A 107 13.48 -20.26 -7.79
CA ILE A 107 14.71 -20.18 -7.00
C ILE A 107 14.35 -20.44 -5.54
N SER A 108 14.96 -21.46 -4.95
CA SER A 108 14.88 -21.74 -3.52
C SER A 108 16.26 -21.57 -2.91
N ALA A 109 16.46 -20.52 -2.11
CA ALA A 109 17.73 -20.18 -1.49
C ALA A 109 17.60 -20.19 0.04
N THR A 110 18.33 -21.08 0.69
CA THR A 110 18.46 -21.11 2.15
C THR A 110 19.91 -20.82 2.52
N VAL A 111 20.15 -19.67 3.14
CA VAL A 111 21.48 -19.21 3.53
C VAL A 111 21.50 -18.99 5.04
N VAL A 112 22.31 -19.77 5.74
CA VAL A 112 22.42 -19.68 7.20
C VAL A 112 23.86 -19.41 7.60
N ALA A 113 24.05 -18.39 8.44
CA ALA A 113 25.29 -18.14 9.15
C ALA A 113 25.03 -18.29 10.66
N ALA A 114 25.87 -19.02 11.37
CA ALA A 114 25.78 -19.10 12.83
C ALA A 114 27.13 -18.72 13.41
N SER A 115 27.21 -18.02 14.54
CA SER A 115 28.47 -17.80 15.22
C SER A 115 28.31 -17.64 16.72
N ALA A 116 29.34 -18.09 17.42
CA ALA A 116 29.54 -17.92 18.85
C ALA A 116 31.06 -17.79 19.05
N ALA A 117 31.66 -17.05 20.00
CA ALA A 117 31.75 -17.66 21.34
C ALA A 117 32.60 -16.94 22.42
N ILE A 118 32.46 -17.59 23.60
CA ILE A 118 32.43 -17.28 25.03
C ILE A 118 33.75 -17.68 25.79
N GLN A 119 34.26 -17.01 26.86
CA GLN A 119 35.23 -17.64 27.83
C GLN A 119 35.49 -16.94 29.20
N GLY A 120 35.98 -17.68 30.23
CA GLY A 120 36.61 -17.10 31.45
C GLY A 120 37.46 -18.00 32.38
N GLY A 121 38.54 -17.41 32.96
CA GLY A 121 39.41 -17.96 34.02
C GLY A 121 40.64 -17.11 34.48
N GLY A 122 40.58 -15.75 34.42
CA GLY A 122 41.48 -14.72 35.02
C GLY A 122 43.01 -14.72 34.73
N ALA A 123 43.69 -13.71 34.16
CA ALA A 123 43.45 -12.27 34.08
C ALA A 123 43.32 -11.68 32.63
N ALA A 124 42.16 -11.01 32.41
CA ALA A 124 41.70 -10.08 31.35
C ALA A 124 40.97 -10.66 30.10
N GLY A 125 39.71 -11.11 30.25
CA GLY A 125 38.90 -11.72 29.17
C GLY A 125 38.44 -10.78 28.05
N VAL A 126 38.21 -11.34 26.84
CA VAL A 126 37.76 -10.61 25.63
C VAL A 126 36.87 -11.53 24.78
N SER A 127 35.77 -11.07 24.18
CA SER A 127 35.01 -11.84 23.18
C SER A 127 34.52 -10.97 22.03
N ALA A 128 34.39 -11.54 20.84
CA ALA A 128 33.79 -10.89 19.67
C ALA A 128 33.03 -11.95 18.85
N THR A 129 31.94 -11.60 18.18
CA THR A 129 31.18 -12.51 17.31
C THR A 129 30.56 -11.72 16.17
N ALA A 130 30.23 -12.38 15.05
CA ALA A 130 29.59 -11.80 13.88
C ALA A 130 28.92 -12.92 13.08
N ALA A 131 27.68 -12.82 12.63
CA ALA A 131 27.12 -13.72 11.63
C ALA A 131 26.40 -12.89 10.55
N GLY A 132 26.50 -13.33 9.30
CA GLY A 132 26.13 -12.62 8.10
C GLY A 132 25.67 -13.61 7.03
N SER A 133 24.39 -13.55 6.65
CA SER A 133 23.82 -14.35 5.56
C SER A 133 23.24 -13.43 4.51
N VAL A 134 23.62 -13.60 3.24
CA VAL A 134 23.06 -12.85 2.13
C VAL A 134 22.58 -13.81 1.05
N ALA A 135 21.32 -13.66 0.64
CA ALA A 135 20.79 -14.30 -0.54
C ALA A 135 20.39 -13.22 -1.56
N VAL A 136 20.94 -13.31 -2.76
CA VAL A 136 20.57 -12.47 -3.89
C VAL A 136 19.98 -13.39 -4.95
N ASN A 137 18.68 -13.27 -5.18
CA ASN A 137 17.96 -14.12 -6.12
C ASN A 137 17.27 -13.27 -7.17
N ALA A 138 17.33 -13.74 -8.41
CA ALA A 138 16.86 -12.95 -9.52
C ALA A 138 16.27 -13.87 -10.59
N ILE A 139 15.00 -13.65 -11.01
CA ILE A 139 14.38 -14.32 -12.16
C ILE A 139 13.95 -13.31 -13.25
N ALA A 140 14.42 -13.49 -14.48
CA ALA A 140 14.12 -12.63 -15.62
C ALA A 140 13.75 -13.50 -16.83
N VAL A 141 12.53 -13.38 -17.35
CA VAL A 141 12.07 -14.18 -18.49
C VAL A 141 11.17 -13.38 -19.42
N ALA A 142 11.36 -13.60 -20.73
CA ALA A 142 10.41 -13.19 -21.76
C ALA A 142 9.66 -14.43 -22.31
N THR A 143 8.34 -14.41 -22.28
CA THR A 143 7.47 -15.50 -22.76
C THR A 143 6.50 -14.96 -23.81
N HIS A 144 6.74 -15.29 -25.08
CA HIS A 144 5.99 -14.74 -26.20
C HIS A 144 5.30 -15.86 -27.01
N ALA A 145 3.99 -15.75 -27.21
CA ALA A 145 3.21 -16.58 -28.11
C ALA A 145 2.64 -15.68 -29.23
N VAL A 146 3.01 -15.93 -30.48
CA VAL A 146 2.78 -14.97 -31.58
C VAL A 146 2.21 -15.66 -32.81
N ILE A 147 1.19 -15.08 -33.41
CA ILE A 147 0.83 -15.30 -34.82
C ILE A 147 1.07 -13.97 -35.53
N GLU A 148 1.99 -13.92 -36.48
CA GLU A 148 2.32 -12.70 -37.22
C GLU A 148 2.22 -12.97 -38.73
N GLY A 149 1.33 -12.27 -39.41
CA GLY A 149 1.04 -12.52 -40.83
C GLY A 149 0.32 -13.85 -41.10
N ASP A 150 -0.26 -13.99 -42.30
CA ASP A 150 -1.07 -15.16 -42.69
C ASP A 150 -0.77 -15.69 -44.10
N GLY A 151 0.28 -15.19 -44.76
CA GLY A 151 0.64 -15.59 -46.12
C GLY A 151 -0.42 -15.18 -47.13
N THR A 152 -1.25 -16.11 -47.61
CA THR A 152 -2.43 -15.84 -48.47
C THR A 152 -3.76 -16.14 -47.76
N GLY A 153 -3.80 -16.05 -46.42
CA GLY A 153 -4.95 -16.32 -45.56
C GLY A 153 -4.88 -17.67 -44.83
N SER A 154 -5.43 -17.73 -43.61
CA SER A 154 -5.37 -18.89 -42.72
C SER A 154 -6.75 -19.37 -42.25
N ARG A 155 -6.98 -20.69 -42.31
CA ARG A 155 -8.21 -21.37 -41.86
C ARG A 155 -7.88 -22.43 -40.81
N ALA A 156 -8.60 -22.38 -39.69
CA ALA A 156 -8.51 -23.32 -38.58
C ALA A 156 -9.92 -23.76 -38.14
N GLY A 157 -10.05 -24.88 -37.44
CA GLY A 157 -11.27 -25.21 -36.68
C GLY A 157 -11.51 -24.21 -35.55
N SER A 158 -10.48 -23.94 -34.74
CA SER A 158 -10.41 -22.89 -33.71
C SER A 158 -8.97 -22.40 -33.54
N VAL A 159 -8.75 -21.22 -32.98
CA VAL A 159 -7.40 -20.65 -32.76
C VAL A 159 -7.19 -20.33 -31.29
N THR A 160 -6.04 -20.70 -30.74
CA THR A 160 -5.63 -20.33 -29.39
C THR A 160 -4.17 -19.89 -29.39
N VAL A 161 -3.90 -18.69 -28.87
CA VAL A 161 -2.56 -18.15 -28.64
C VAL A 161 -2.43 -17.90 -27.15
N SER A 162 -1.48 -18.56 -26.47
CA SER A 162 -1.35 -18.48 -25.02
C SER A 162 0.09 -18.34 -24.58
N ALA A 163 0.39 -17.30 -23.80
CA ALA A 163 1.67 -17.09 -23.14
C ALA A 163 1.47 -17.12 -21.62
N ARG A 164 2.28 -17.92 -20.91
CA ARG A 164 2.19 -18.07 -19.45
C ARG A 164 3.56 -18.04 -18.80
N ASP A 165 3.75 -17.18 -17.81
CA ASP A 165 4.92 -17.19 -16.93
C ASP A 165 4.52 -17.46 -15.48
N ALA A 166 5.24 -18.37 -14.82
CA ALA A 166 5.14 -18.61 -13.39
C ALA A 166 6.54 -18.56 -12.77
N SER A 167 6.84 -17.46 -12.11
CA SER A 167 8.16 -17.18 -11.54
C SER A 167 8.06 -17.04 -10.03
N ALA A 168 8.83 -17.85 -9.30
CA ALA A 168 8.79 -17.89 -7.84
C ALA A 168 10.18 -17.87 -7.20
N ILE A 169 10.34 -17.03 -6.19
CA ILE A 169 11.54 -17.00 -5.35
C ILE A 169 11.15 -17.30 -3.90
N ASP A 170 11.78 -18.31 -3.30
CA ASP A 170 11.74 -18.59 -1.87
C ASP A 170 13.15 -18.37 -1.30
N ALA A 171 13.31 -17.35 -0.48
CA ALA A 171 14.60 -16.92 0.06
C ALA A 171 14.55 -16.87 1.58
N VAL A 172 15.26 -17.79 2.22
CA VAL A 172 15.43 -17.86 3.66
C VAL A 172 16.86 -17.50 4.02
N THR A 173 17.02 -16.40 4.75
CA THR A 173 18.30 -15.95 5.29
C THR A 173 18.25 -15.95 6.81
N GLY A 174 19.21 -16.63 7.42
CA GLY A 174 19.27 -16.80 8.87
C GLY A 174 20.66 -16.44 9.38
N SER A 175 20.70 -15.64 10.43
CA SER A 175 21.91 -15.31 11.15
C SER A 175 21.72 -15.53 12.65
N ALA A 176 22.57 -16.36 13.24
CA ALA A 176 22.65 -16.52 14.69
C ALA A 176 24.01 -16.03 15.19
N SER A 177 24.08 -15.20 16.22
CA SER A 177 25.35 -14.71 16.78
C SER A 177 25.34 -14.67 18.31
N LEU A 178 26.39 -15.17 18.96
CA LEU A 178 26.43 -15.38 20.41
C LEU A 178 27.87 -15.33 20.99
N SER A 179 28.38 -14.14 21.27
CA SER A 179 29.33 -13.67 22.32
C SER A 179 30.00 -14.59 23.38
N GLY A 180 30.64 -13.97 24.41
CA GLY A 180 30.52 -14.28 25.85
C GLY A 180 31.84 -14.13 26.64
N SER A 181 31.87 -13.67 27.90
CA SER A 181 33.15 -13.33 28.58
C SER A 181 33.19 -13.57 30.12
N GLY A 182 34.38 -13.71 30.76
CA GLY A 182 34.54 -14.02 32.20
C GLY A 182 35.96 -13.91 32.86
N GLY A 183 35.99 -13.61 34.19
CA GLY A 183 36.97 -14.06 35.21
C GLY A 183 38.20 -13.22 35.63
N GLY A 184 38.52 -12.10 34.97
CA GLY A 184 39.67 -11.22 35.30
C GLY A 184 39.26 -9.82 35.79
N ALA A 185 40.20 -8.86 35.87
CA ALA A 185 39.88 -7.48 36.29
C ALA A 185 38.86 -6.77 35.36
N ALA A 186 38.83 -7.11 34.06
CA ALA A 186 37.86 -6.60 33.07
C ALA A 186 37.43 -7.70 32.07
N GLY A 187 36.20 -7.63 31.53
CA GLY A 187 35.67 -8.50 30.47
C GLY A 187 34.80 -7.75 29.46
N VAL A 188 35.16 -7.78 28.16
CA VAL A 188 34.43 -7.13 27.06
C VAL A 188 33.91 -8.16 26.07
N SER A 189 32.67 -8.02 25.60
CA SER A 189 32.04 -8.89 24.60
C SER A 189 31.27 -8.11 23.54
N VAL A 190 31.42 -8.46 22.26
CA VAL A 190 30.66 -7.88 21.13
C VAL A 190 29.98 -8.98 20.33
N ALA A 191 28.74 -8.77 19.89
CA ALA A 191 28.04 -9.62 18.94
C ALA A 191 27.28 -8.89 17.84
N VAL A 192 27.35 -9.41 16.62
CA VAL A 192 26.57 -8.89 15.48
C VAL A 192 25.93 -10.04 14.71
N GLY A 193 24.62 -9.98 14.48
CA GLY A 193 23.92 -10.86 13.55
C GLY A 193 23.34 -10.04 12.40
N PHE A 194 23.50 -10.51 11.16
CA PHE A 194 23.05 -9.85 9.96
C PHE A 194 22.43 -10.82 8.95
N ALA A 195 21.20 -10.56 8.51
CA ALA A 195 20.54 -11.34 7.46
C ALA A 195 19.93 -10.42 6.40
N LEU A 196 20.21 -10.69 5.12
CA LEU A 196 19.70 -9.88 4.01
C LEU A 196 19.22 -10.76 2.85
N ALA A 197 17.95 -10.62 2.49
CA ALA A 197 17.36 -11.22 1.29
C ALA A 197 17.08 -10.15 0.24
N LEU A 198 17.72 -10.26 -0.93
CA LEU A 198 17.50 -9.38 -2.09
C LEU A 198 16.90 -10.22 -3.20
N ASN A 199 15.64 -9.98 -3.56
CA ASN A 199 14.93 -10.78 -4.54
C ASN A 199 14.29 -9.89 -5.61
N SER A 200 14.44 -10.29 -6.86
CA SER A 200 13.85 -9.58 -8.00
C SER A 200 13.24 -10.57 -8.99
N VAL A 201 12.01 -10.32 -9.42
CA VAL A 201 11.35 -11.06 -10.50
C VAL A 201 10.96 -10.07 -11.58
N ALA A 202 11.38 -10.33 -12.81
CA ALA A 202 11.02 -9.57 -13.98
C ALA A 202 10.44 -10.50 -15.05
N SER A 203 9.22 -10.22 -15.51
CA SER A 203 8.54 -11.04 -16.51
C SER A 203 7.98 -10.17 -17.63
N ASP A 204 8.20 -10.58 -18.88
CA ASP A 204 7.55 -10.01 -20.06
C ASP A 204 6.73 -11.11 -20.75
N VAL A 205 5.41 -11.05 -20.61
CA VAL A 205 4.49 -12.07 -21.12
C VAL A 205 3.62 -11.47 -22.22
N GLN A 206 3.75 -12.00 -23.44
CA GLN A 206 3.07 -11.46 -24.60
C GLN A 206 2.33 -12.56 -25.37
N ALA A 207 1.05 -12.36 -25.66
CA ALA A 207 0.25 -13.19 -26.56
C ALA A 207 -0.32 -12.31 -27.66
N THR A 208 0.07 -12.52 -28.92
CA THR A 208 -0.32 -11.62 -30.02
C THR A 208 -0.85 -12.34 -31.27
N ILE A 209 -1.79 -11.69 -31.95
CA ILE A 209 -2.11 -11.93 -33.36
C ILE A 209 -1.91 -10.60 -34.11
N GLY A 210 -0.92 -10.53 -34.98
CA GLY A 210 -0.58 -9.33 -35.75
C GLY A 210 -0.61 -9.57 -37.25
N GLY A 211 -1.00 -8.57 -38.02
CA GLY A 211 -0.76 -8.53 -39.47
C GLY A 211 -1.49 -9.60 -40.31
N ALA A 212 -2.53 -10.26 -39.78
CA ALA A 212 -3.32 -11.26 -40.51
C ALA A 212 -4.31 -10.58 -41.47
N ASN A 213 -3.77 -9.91 -42.49
CA ASN A 213 -4.49 -9.02 -43.38
C ASN A 213 -5.33 -9.75 -44.43
N ASP A 214 -4.88 -10.93 -44.88
CA ASP A 214 -5.60 -11.73 -45.89
C ASP A 214 -6.74 -12.56 -45.28
N GLY A 215 -6.77 -12.70 -43.95
CA GLY A 215 -7.84 -13.22 -43.12
C GLY A 215 -7.44 -14.44 -42.29
N LEU A 216 -7.79 -14.41 -40.99
CA LEU A 216 -7.75 -15.57 -40.09
C LEU A 216 -9.18 -16.05 -39.78
N SER A 217 -9.50 -17.27 -40.21
CA SER A 217 -10.85 -17.85 -40.10
C SER A 217 -10.89 -19.07 -39.16
N ALA A 218 -11.62 -18.97 -38.06
CA ALA A 218 -12.00 -20.08 -37.18
C ALA A 218 -13.38 -20.63 -37.57
N THR A 219 -13.42 -21.85 -38.10
CA THR A 219 -14.58 -22.37 -38.86
C THR A 219 -15.51 -23.31 -38.11
N ALA A 220 -15.11 -23.77 -36.93
CA ALA A 220 -15.94 -24.58 -36.05
C ALA A 220 -16.02 -24.01 -34.61
N GLY A 221 -15.07 -23.18 -34.20
CA GLY A 221 -14.94 -22.64 -32.86
C GLY A 221 -14.53 -21.16 -32.82
N GLY A 222 -13.94 -20.75 -31.70
CA GLY A 222 -13.55 -19.37 -31.42
C GLY A 222 -12.07 -19.05 -31.64
N ILE A 223 -11.70 -17.81 -31.31
CA ILE A 223 -10.33 -17.31 -31.27
C ILE A 223 -10.03 -16.85 -29.83
N ALA A 224 -9.00 -17.39 -29.20
CA ALA A 224 -8.59 -17.01 -27.86
C ALA A 224 -7.13 -16.55 -27.84
N VAL A 225 -6.87 -15.36 -27.28
CA VAL A 225 -5.54 -14.80 -27.06
C VAL A 225 -5.39 -14.53 -25.56
N ALA A 226 -4.45 -15.19 -24.91
CA ALA A 226 -4.32 -15.16 -23.45
C ALA A 226 -2.86 -14.98 -23.00
N ALA A 227 -2.58 -13.90 -22.28
CA ALA A 227 -1.31 -13.67 -21.59
C ALA A 227 -1.53 -13.78 -20.08
N THR A 228 -0.73 -14.58 -19.38
CA THR A 228 -0.83 -14.76 -17.92
C THR A 228 0.53 -14.70 -17.25
N SER A 229 0.72 -13.74 -16.34
CA SER A 229 1.92 -13.67 -15.49
C SER A 229 1.55 -14.00 -14.04
N SER A 230 2.36 -14.85 -13.42
CA SER A 230 2.24 -15.20 -12.01
C SER A 230 3.60 -15.10 -11.32
N GLY A 231 3.78 -14.04 -10.54
CA GLY A 231 5.05 -13.72 -9.89
C GLY A 231 4.94 -13.81 -8.37
N SER A 232 5.82 -14.56 -7.70
CA SER A 232 5.82 -14.61 -6.25
C SER A 232 7.21 -14.51 -5.63
N ILE A 233 7.31 -13.78 -4.53
CA ILE A 233 8.51 -13.72 -3.70
C ILE A 233 8.13 -13.99 -2.25
N GLN A 234 8.72 -15.03 -1.66
CA GLN A 234 8.71 -15.27 -0.23
C GLN A 234 10.12 -15.00 0.32
N ALA A 235 10.24 -14.01 1.20
CA ALA A 235 11.52 -13.59 1.77
C ALA A 235 11.46 -13.64 3.30
N VAL A 236 12.27 -14.51 3.88
CA VAL A 236 12.47 -14.62 5.33
C VAL A 236 13.88 -14.16 5.66
N ALA A 237 14.02 -13.17 6.54
CA ALA A 237 15.31 -12.74 7.07
C ALA A 237 15.26 -12.69 8.59
N ALA A 238 16.03 -13.53 9.26
CA ALA A 238 16.08 -13.59 10.72
C ALA A 238 17.51 -13.39 11.22
N ALA A 239 17.71 -12.44 12.11
CA ALA A 239 19.00 -12.18 12.73
C ALA A 239 18.88 -12.11 14.26
N ALA A 240 19.70 -12.89 14.96
CA ALA A 240 19.79 -12.87 16.42
C ALA A 240 21.23 -12.60 16.88
N ALA A 241 21.41 -11.75 17.90
CA ALA A 241 22.70 -11.46 18.53
C ALA A 241 22.59 -11.37 20.05
N ILE A 242 23.33 -12.17 20.81
CA ILE A 242 23.25 -12.18 22.28
C ILE A 242 24.65 -12.03 22.89
N THR A 243 24.83 -11.16 23.92
CA THR A 243 26.10 -10.93 24.68
C THR A 243 26.04 -11.03 26.19
N ILE A 244 27.17 -11.38 26.82
CA ILE A 244 27.40 -11.28 28.27
C ILE A 244 28.85 -10.82 28.56
N GLY A 245 28.98 -9.64 29.17
CA GLY A 245 30.19 -9.06 29.76
C GLY A 245 30.52 -9.69 31.12
N GLY A 246 31.77 -10.13 31.32
CA GLY A 246 32.17 -11.03 32.41
C GLY A 246 32.23 -10.42 33.81
N ALA A 247 32.11 -11.30 34.84
CA ALA A 247 31.98 -11.08 36.30
C ALA A 247 33.09 -10.28 37.04
N GLY A 248 34.02 -9.65 36.33
CA GLY A 248 35.22 -8.98 36.87
C GLY A 248 34.96 -7.64 37.56
N ALA A 249 35.98 -6.78 37.74
CA ALA A 249 35.72 -5.41 38.22
C ALA A 249 34.93 -4.59 37.17
N ALA A 250 35.17 -4.79 35.87
CA ALA A 250 34.38 -4.19 34.79
C ALA A 250 33.87 -5.23 33.77
N GLY A 251 32.59 -5.17 33.38
CA GLY A 251 31.98 -6.04 32.37
C GLY A 251 31.23 -5.24 31.29
N VAL A 252 31.58 -5.41 30.01
CA VAL A 252 30.94 -4.74 28.86
C VAL A 252 30.38 -5.75 27.87
N GLY A 253 29.11 -5.61 27.48
CA GLY A 253 28.46 -6.39 26.42
C GLY A 253 27.82 -5.49 25.36
N VAL A 254 28.05 -5.77 24.08
CA VAL A 254 27.44 -5.03 22.96
C VAL A 254 26.87 -6.01 21.94
N SER A 255 25.56 -6.01 21.70
CA SER A 255 24.89 -6.85 20.69
C SER A 255 24.18 -6.02 19.62
N GLY A 256 24.22 -6.45 18.36
CA GLY A 256 23.44 -5.88 17.27
C GLY A 256 22.82 -6.98 16.40
N GLY A 257 21.50 -7.02 16.27
CA GLY A 257 20.79 -7.89 15.32
C GLY A 257 20.20 -7.02 14.21
N GLY A 258 20.57 -7.28 12.96
CA GLY A 258 20.07 -6.58 11.78
C GLY A 258 19.49 -7.56 10.77
N ALA A 259 18.23 -7.44 10.42
CA ALA A 259 17.63 -8.24 9.36
C ALA A 259 16.93 -7.34 8.34
N GLY A 260 16.96 -7.73 7.07
CA GLY A 260 16.18 -7.03 6.08
C GLY A 260 15.91 -7.78 4.79
N ALA A 261 14.95 -7.26 4.04
CA ALA A 261 14.63 -7.76 2.72
C ALA A 261 14.33 -6.63 1.73
N ARG A 262 14.69 -6.86 0.47
CA ARG A 262 14.27 -6.03 -0.66
C ARG A 262 13.71 -6.95 -1.71
N ASN A 263 12.45 -6.75 -2.05
CA ASN A 263 11.73 -7.60 -2.98
C ASN A 263 11.09 -6.72 -4.05
N ALA A 264 11.35 -7.03 -5.31
CA ALA A 264 10.76 -6.34 -6.45
C ALA A 264 10.13 -7.36 -7.40
N ILE A 265 8.90 -7.10 -7.84
CA ILE A 265 8.25 -7.83 -8.94
C ILE A 265 7.83 -6.81 -10.01
N ASP A 266 8.42 -6.94 -11.20
CA ASP A 266 8.09 -6.14 -12.36
C ASP A 266 7.57 -7.06 -13.48
N ALA A 267 6.30 -6.94 -13.84
CA ALA A 267 5.67 -7.80 -14.82
C ALA A 267 4.92 -7.00 -15.89
N LYS A 268 5.26 -7.24 -17.16
CA LYS A 268 4.47 -6.80 -18.31
C LYS A 268 3.66 -7.97 -18.83
N THR A 269 2.34 -7.78 -18.95
CA THR A 269 1.41 -8.80 -19.46
C THR A 269 0.55 -8.19 -20.54
N ASP A 270 0.72 -8.64 -21.77
CA ASP A 270 0.10 -8.05 -22.95
C ASP A 270 -0.58 -9.10 -23.82
N ALA A 271 -1.89 -8.96 -24.02
CA ALA A 271 -2.69 -9.78 -24.93
C ALA A 271 -3.25 -8.88 -26.04
N ALA A 272 -2.72 -9.01 -27.26
CA ALA A 272 -3.02 -8.07 -28.34
C ALA A 272 -3.50 -8.76 -29.62
N VAL A 273 -4.41 -8.08 -30.32
CA VAL A 273 -4.72 -8.33 -31.73
C VAL A 273 -4.58 -7.01 -32.47
N THR A 274 -3.71 -6.97 -33.48
CA THR A 274 -3.36 -5.74 -34.21
C THR A 274 -3.42 -5.96 -35.72
N ASP A 275 -3.94 -4.97 -36.44
CA ASP A 275 -3.90 -4.91 -37.92
C ASP A 275 -4.30 -6.23 -38.60
N SER A 276 -5.45 -6.80 -38.19
CA SER A 276 -5.87 -8.15 -38.58
C SER A 276 -7.33 -8.21 -39.03
N ARG A 277 -7.66 -9.14 -39.94
CA ARG A 277 -9.03 -9.48 -40.34
C ARG A 277 -9.42 -10.83 -39.78
N LEU A 278 -10.36 -10.85 -38.83
CA LEU A 278 -10.77 -12.07 -38.11
C LEU A 278 -12.19 -12.51 -38.47
N THR A 279 -12.40 -13.83 -38.62
CA THR A 279 -13.73 -14.43 -38.74
C THR A 279 -13.86 -15.65 -37.84
N ALA A 280 -14.93 -15.76 -37.05
CA ALA A 280 -15.13 -16.88 -36.13
C ALA A 280 -16.59 -17.35 -36.01
N THR A 281 -16.82 -18.66 -36.04
CA THR A 281 -18.14 -19.24 -35.73
C THR A 281 -18.40 -19.38 -34.22
N GLY A 282 -17.41 -19.10 -33.37
CA GLY A 282 -17.51 -19.08 -31.91
C GLY A 282 -16.98 -17.77 -31.31
N PRO A 283 -16.91 -17.67 -29.97
CA PRO A 283 -16.51 -16.42 -29.29
C PRO A 283 -15.07 -16.02 -29.61
N VAL A 284 -14.78 -14.72 -29.48
CA VAL A 284 -13.43 -14.17 -29.54
C VAL A 284 -13.07 -13.55 -28.20
N SER A 285 -11.96 -13.96 -27.61
CA SER A 285 -11.53 -13.49 -26.29
C SER A 285 -10.06 -13.08 -26.28
N LEU A 286 -9.78 -11.87 -25.79
CA LEU A 286 -8.44 -11.40 -25.43
C LEU A 286 -8.40 -11.26 -23.91
N ALA A 287 -7.44 -11.92 -23.25
CA ALA A 287 -7.31 -11.92 -21.81
C ALA A 287 -5.85 -11.69 -21.37
N ALA A 288 -5.59 -10.60 -20.65
CA ALA A 288 -4.34 -10.37 -19.95
C ALA A 288 -4.59 -10.50 -18.44
N ASN A 289 -3.87 -11.41 -17.77
CA ASN A 289 -4.04 -11.67 -16.34
C ASN A 289 -2.69 -11.62 -15.63
N ALA A 290 -2.57 -10.80 -14.59
CA ALA A 290 -1.41 -10.77 -13.71
C ALA A 290 -1.82 -11.04 -12.27
N ASP A 291 -1.17 -12.02 -11.64
CA ASP A 291 -1.30 -12.34 -10.23
C ASP A 291 0.09 -12.29 -9.59
N THR A 292 0.37 -11.26 -8.79
CA THR A 292 1.66 -11.16 -8.12
C THR A 292 1.59 -10.91 -6.63
N ALA A 293 2.49 -11.57 -5.90
CA ALA A 293 2.51 -11.55 -4.45
C ALA A 293 3.92 -11.47 -3.87
N ILE A 294 4.13 -10.57 -2.91
CA ILE A 294 5.34 -10.51 -2.10
C ILE A 294 4.97 -10.78 -0.64
N THR A 295 5.62 -11.76 -0.03
CA THR A 295 5.57 -12.01 1.41
C THR A 295 6.96 -11.81 2.02
N ALA A 296 7.08 -10.87 2.95
CA ALA A 296 8.32 -10.58 3.68
C ALA A 296 8.13 -10.80 5.19
N SER A 297 9.00 -11.61 5.81
CA SER A 297 9.02 -11.86 7.25
C SER A 297 10.42 -11.56 7.79
N ILE A 298 10.54 -10.51 8.61
CA ILE A 298 11.84 -10.01 9.07
C ILE A 298 11.89 -9.97 10.59
N ASP A 299 12.82 -10.71 11.18
CA ASP A 299 13.00 -10.78 12.63
C ASP A 299 14.42 -10.34 13.01
N ALA A 300 14.55 -9.35 13.87
CA ALA A 300 15.83 -8.84 14.35
C ALA A 300 15.84 -8.75 15.87
N VAL A 301 16.60 -9.63 16.52
CA VAL A 301 16.65 -9.74 17.98
C VAL A 301 18.06 -9.51 18.49
N ALA A 302 18.20 -8.66 19.50
CA ALA A 302 19.47 -8.40 20.17
C ALA A 302 19.32 -8.47 21.70
N ALA A 303 20.30 -9.06 22.38
CA ALA A 303 20.37 -9.01 23.84
C ALA A 303 21.79 -8.81 24.36
N ALA A 304 21.98 -8.00 25.39
CA ALA A 304 23.29 -7.75 25.99
C ALA A 304 23.26 -7.79 27.53
N GLY A 305 24.24 -8.46 28.12
CA GLY A 305 24.49 -8.52 29.54
C GLY A 305 25.80 -7.84 29.92
N GLY A 306 25.89 -7.11 31.03
CA GLY A 306 27.16 -6.57 31.55
C GLY A 306 27.32 -6.82 33.05
N GLY A 307 28.03 -7.86 33.46
CA GLY A 307 28.16 -8.23 34.87
C GLY A 307 29.52 -7.88 35.47
N GLY A 308 29.75 -6.67 35.98
CA GLY A 308 31.00 -6.33 36.71
C GLY A 308 30.74 -5.89 38.15
N GLY A 309 31.65 -6.19 39.07
CA GLY A 309 31.58 -5.84 40.49
C GLY A 309 31.85 -4.36 40.80
N ALA A 310 32.50 -3.61 39.90
CA ALA A 310 32.64 -2.16 39.98
C ALA A 310 31.91 -1.43 38.83
N ALA A 311 31.91 -1.95 37.60
CA ALA A 311 31.21 -1.37 36.46
C ALA A 311 30.57 -2.42 35.51
N GLY A 312 29.29 -2.26 35.15
CA GLY A 312 28.59 -3.11 34.17
C GLY A 312 27.98 -2.29 33.03
N VAL A 313 28.31 -2.59 31.77
CA VAL A 313 27.80 -1.89 30.58
C VAL A 313 27.21 -2.90 29.59
N GLY A 314 26.03 -2.60 29.04
CA GLY A 314 25.32 -3.49 28.13
C GLY A 314 24.55 -2.68 27.09
N LEU A 315 24.88 -2.85 25.82
CA LEU A 315 24.28 -2.15 24.69
C LEU A 315 23.66 -3.17 23.75
N SER A 316 22.38 -3.02 23.39
CA SER A 316 21.71 -3.92 22.44
C SER A 316 20.93 -3.15 21.38
N ILE A 317 21.08 -3.49 20.09
CA ILE A 317 20.33 -2.87 19.01
C ILE A 317 19.69 -3.94 18.11
N GLY A 318 18.37 -3.88 17.90
CA GLY A 318 17.63 -4.68 16.91
C GLY A 318 17.13 -3.80 15.77
N ILE A 319 17.43 -4.14 14.51
CA ILE A 319 16.97 -3.41 13.32
C ILE A 319 16.34 -4.37 12.33
N ALA A 320 15.06 -4.17 12.02
CA ALA A 320 14.34 -4.88 10.97
C ALA A 320 13.94 -3.88 9.86
N ALA A 321 14.26 -4.18 8.60
CA ALA A 321 13.89 -3.31 7.48
C ALA A 321 13.40 -4.10 6.25
N ALA A 322 12.29 -3.68 5.64
CA ALA A 322 11.80 -4.28 4.41
C ALA A 322 11.39 -3.21 3.38
N SER A 323 11.73 -3.45 2.11
CA SER A 323 11.27 -2.67 0.97
C SER A 323 10.65 -3.63 -0.04
N ASN A 324 9.35 -3.54 -0.26
CA ASN A 324 8.64 -4.41 -1.19
C ASN A 324 7.98 -3.56 -2.28
N GLN A 325 8.24 -3.90 -3.53
CA GLN A 325 7.73 -3.16 -4.67
C GLN A 325 7.11 -4.14 -5.68
N ILE A 326 5.89 -3.81 -6.10
CA ILE A 326 5.26 -4.40 -7.28
C ILE A 326 5.01 -3.24 -8.25
N GLY A 327 5.48 -3.33 -9.49
CA GLY A 327 4.99 -2.44 -10.53
C GLY A 327 5.92 -1.36 -11.07
N ASN A 328 7.25 -1.48 -10.96
CA ASN A 328 8.15 -0.50 -11.54
C ASN A 328 8.27 -0.68 -13.07
N GLY A 329 7.38 -0.04 -13.84
CA GLY A 329 7.29 -0.23 -15.30
C GLY A 329 6.48 -1.46 -15.72
N SER A 330 5.69 -2.02 -14.80
CA SER A 330 4.72 -3.08 -15.09
C SER A 330 3.48 -2.54 -15.77
N GLU A 331 2.79 -3.37 -16.55
CA GLU A 331 1.51 -3.04 -17.17
C GLU A 331 0.75 -4.34 -17.48
N VAL A 332 -0.56 -4.32 -17.29
CA VAL A 332 -1.46 -5.39 -17.75
C VAL A 332 -2.38 -4.83 -18.81
N GLN A 333 -2.23 -5.30 -20.05
CA GLN A 333 -2.93 -4.73 -21.20
C GLN A 333 -3.60 -5.82 -22.06
N ALA A 334 -4.87 -5.59 -22.41
CA ALA A 334 -5.58 -6.35 -23.43
C ALA A 334 -6.08 -5.40 -24.52
N THR A 335 -5.64 -5.59 -25.77
CA THR A 335 -5.89 -4.61 -26.85
C THR A 335 -6.34 -5.28 -28.14
N LEU A 336 -7.45 -4.80 -28.72
CA LEU A 336 -7.83 -5.06 -30.11
C LEU A 336 -7.72 -3.73 -30.88
N SER A 337 -6.72 -3.60 -31.75
CA SER A 337 -6.46 -2.34 -32.48
C SER A 337 -6.33 -2.56 -33.98
N GLY A 338 -6.74 -1.61 -34.81
CA GLY A 338 -6.47 -1.65 -36.25
C GLY A 338 -7.12 -2.84 -36.98
N SER A 339 -8.08 -3.53 -36.35
CA SER A 339 -8.55 -4.86 -36.77
C SER A 339 -10.04 -4.89 -37.09
N SER A 340 -10.47 -5.80 -37.98
CA SER A 340 -11.88 -6.11 -38.21
C SER A 340 -12.23 -7.51 -37.72
N LEU A 341 -13.46 -7.67 -37.25
CA LEU A 341 -13.93 -8.91 -36.65
C LEU A 341 -15.37 -9.19 -37.10
N ASP A 342 -15.59 -10.41 -37.57
CA ASP A 342 -16.92 -10.97 -37.81
C ASP A 342 -17.07 -12.28 -37.02
N THR A 343 -17.86 -12.26 -35.94
CA THR A 343 -18.12 -13.44 -35.12
C THR A 343 -19.60 -13.64 -34.80
N THR A 344 -20.04 -14.91 -34.79
CA THR A 344 -21.38 -15.27 -34.29
C THR A 344 -21.44 -15.42 -32.76
N GLY A 345 -20.28 -15.44 -32.09
CA GLY A 345 -20.16 -15.49 -30.63
C GLY A 345 -19.91 -14.11 -29.99
N ALA A 346 -19.69 -14.08 -28.69
CA ALA A 346 -19.34 -12.85 -27.97
C ALA A 346 -17.87 -12.44 -28.23
N LEU A 347 -17.61 -11.14 -28.25
CA LEU A 347 -16.28 -10.55 -28.15
C LEU A 347 -16.01 -10.11 -26.70
N SER A 348 -14.92 -10.59 -26.11
CA SER A 348 -14.45 -10.15 -24.79
C SER A 348 -13.00 -9.68 -24.84
N VAL A 349 -12.73 -8.50 -24.32
CA VAL A 349 -11.37 -7.96 -24.11
C VAL A 349 -11.22 -7.65 -22.63
N SER A 350 -10.37 -8.41 -21.92
CA SER A 350 -10.27 -8.33 -20.47
C SER A 350 -8.82 -8.21 -19.99
N ALA A 351 -8.57 -7.25 -19.11
CA ALA A 351 -7.33 -7.10 -18.37
C ALA A 351 -7.63 -7.24 -16.86
N LEU A 352 -6.94 -8.16 -16.18
CA LEU A 352 -7.10 -8.44 -14.76
C LEU A 352 -5.74 -8.36 -14.05
N SER A 353 -5.64 -7.52 -13.03
CA SER A 353 -4.45 -7.37 -12.18
C SER A 353 -4.81 -7.66 -10.72
N GLN A 354 -4.12 -8.61 -10.09
CA GLN A 354 -4.23 -8.93 -8.67
C GLN A 354 -2.84 -8.83 -8.04
N GLN A 355 -2.68 -7.90 -7.10
CA GLN A 355 -1.40 -7.57 -6.49
C GLN A 355 -1.51 -7.63 -4.97
N ALA A 356 -0.57 -8.30 -4.31
CA ALA A 356 -0.54 -8.45 -2.86
C ALA A 356 0.86 -8.25 -2.28
N ILE A 357 0.98 -7.42 -1.26
CA ILE A 357 2.18 -7.32 -0.43
C ILE A 357 1.80 -7.62 1.01
N ARG A 358 2.43 -8.63 1.61
CA ARG A 358 2.34 -8.93 3.04
C ARG A 358 3.72 -8.80 3.67
N ALA A 359 3.89 -7.87 4.60
CA ALA A 359 5.16 -7.64 5.29
C ALA A 359 4.97 -7.67 6.81
N VAL A 360 5.71 -8.54 7.49
CA VAL A 360 5.74 -8.65 8.95
C VAL A 360 7.16 -8.45 9.44
N LEU A 361 7.37 -7.46 10.29
CA LEU A 361 8.67 -7.08 10.82
C LEU A 361 8.63 -6.98 12.35
N VAL A 362 9.59 -7.60 13.01
CA VAL A 362 9.78 -7.51 14.46
C VAL A 362 11.23 -7.18 14.77
N ALA A 363 11.47 -6.07 15.46
CA ALA A 363 12.74 -5.71 16.05
C ALA A 363 12.64 -5.76 17.58
N ALA A 364 13.56 -6.46 18.23
CA ALA A 364 13.61 -6.55 19.68
C ALA A 364 15.04 -6.33 20.19
N SER A 365 15.17 -5.60 21.28
CA SER A 365 16.45 -5.38 21.95
C SER A 365 16.27 -5.43 23.47
N ALA A 366 17.19 -6.09 24.16
CA ALA A 366 17.21 -6.17 25.61
C ALA A 366 18.62 -6.01 26.17
N SER A 367 18.86 -5.08 27.08
CA SER A 367 20.13 -4.96 27.81
C SER A 367 19.94 -5.01 29.32
N ILE A 368 20.77 -5.78 30.03
CA ILE A 368 20.66 -6.01 31.48
C ILE A 368 22.06 -5.98 32.12
N GLN A 369 22.26 -5.26 33.24
CA GLN A 369 23.56 -5.21 33.96
C GLN A 369 23.54 -5.90 35.33
N GLY A 370 24.71 -6.39 35.79
CA GLY A 370 24.96 -6.84 37.16
C GLY A 370 25.38 -5.71 38.12
N GLY A 371 25.13 -5.87 39.43
CA GLY A 371 25.11 -4.80 40.45
C GLY A 371 26.45 -4.28 41.01
N GLY A 372 27.39 -3.87 40.16
CA GLY A 372 28.61 -3.14 40.58
C GLY A 372 28.36 -1.67 40.92
N ALA A 373 29.39 -0.93 41.35
CA ALA A 373 29.28 0.51 41.71
C ALA A 373 28.71 1.42 40.59
N ALA A 374 28.89 1.10 39.31
CA ALA A 374 28.31 1.80 38.16
C ALA A 374 27.67 0.84 37.15
N ALA A 375 26.45 1.13 36.67
CA ALA A 375 25.75 0.30 35.67
C ALA A 375 25.17 1.14 34.51
N VAL A 376 25.38 0.74 33.25
CA VAL A 376 24.86 1.42 32.05
C VAL A 376 24.19 0.43 31.08
N SER A 377 22.87 0.47 30.96
CA SER A 377 22.07 -0.29 29.97
C SER A 377 21.52 0.59 28.88
N VAL A 378 21.80 0.25 27.61
CA VAL A 378 21.23 0.89 26.43
C VAL A 378 20.56 -0.16 25.55
N ALA A 379 19.31 0.05 25.17
CA ALA A 379 18.58 -0.81 24.24
C ALA A 379 17.94 0.04 23.13
N GLY A 380 18.01 -0.43 21.88
CA GLY A 380 17.45 0.25 20.72
C GLY A 380 16.76 -0.75 19.80
N ALA A 381 15.50 -0.52 19.45
CA ALA A 381 14.81 -1.32 18.45
C ALA A 381 14.25 -0.42 17.34
N VAL A 382 14.48 -0.77 16.08
CA VAL A 382 13.92 -0.05 14.93
C VAL A 382 13.31 -1.03 13.94
N SER A 383 12.06 -0.80 13.56
CA SER A 383 11.38 -1.58 12.52
C SER A 383 10.84 -0.65 11.44
N GLY A 384 11.25 -0.86 10.18
CA GLY A 384 10.88 0.01 9.06
C GLY A 384 10.39 -0.78 7.85
N VAL A 385 9.19 -0.49 7.35
CA VAL A 385 8.68 -1.12 6.13
C VAL A 385 8.19 -0.10 5.13
N VAL A 386 8.58 -0.27 3.88
CA VAL A 386 8.09 0.48 2.72
C VAL A 386 7.48 -0.51 1.73
N ASN A 387 6.21 -0.32 1.37
CA ASN A 387 5.52 -1.13 0.39
C ASN A 387 4.90 -0.24 -0.70
N THR A 388 5.11 -0.58 -1.97
CA THR A 388 4.58 0.17 -3.11
C THR A 388 3.98 -0.78 -4.13
N ILE A 389 2.75 -0.50 -4.59
CA ILE A 389 2.10 -1.18 -5.73
C ILE A 389 1.71 -0.14 -6.79
N THR A 390 2.22 -0.30 -8.01
CA THR A 390 1.94 0.58 -9.16
C THR A 390 1.78 -0.23 -10.45
N VAL A 391 0.58 -0.71 -10.75
CA VAL A 391 0.31 -1.55 -11.93
C VAL A 391 -0.87 -0.96 -12.72
N PRO A 392 -0.61 -0.21 -13.80
CA PRO A 392 -1.62 0.18 -14.75
C PRO A 392 -2.28 -1.05 -15.39
N THR A 393 -3.60 -1.04 -15.48
CA THR A 393 -4.42 -2.11 -16.07
C THR A 393 -5.33 -1.53 -17.13
N ARG A 394 -5.18 -1.96 -18.39
CA ARG A 394 -5.86 -1.37 -19.55
C ARG A 394 -6.53 -2.43 -20.43
N ALA A 395 -7.79 -2.23 -20.76
CA ALA A 395 -8.51 -3.03 -21.75
C ALA A 395 -9.07 -2.10 -22.84
N THR A 396 -8.66 -2.27 -24.10
CA THR A 396 -9.01 -1.33 -25.16
C THR A 396 -9.45 -2.03 -26.44
N ILE A 397 -10.48 -1.50 -27.09
CA ILE A 397 -10.75 -1.73 -28.51
C ILE A 397 -10.58 -0.39 -29.23
N SER A 398 -9.71 -0.33 -30.23
CA SER A 398 -9.41 0.89 -30.98
C SER A 398 -9.36 0.70 -32.50
N ASP A 399 -9.56 1.78 -33.24
CA ASP A 399 -9.20 1.91 -34.67
C ASP A 399 -9.73 0.76 -35.56
N ALA A 400 -11.03 0.47 -35.49
CA ALA A 400 -11.61 -0.66 -36.23
C ALA A 400 -11.25 -0.61 -37.73
N ALA A 401 -10.76 -1.73 -38.28
CA ALA A 401 -10.33 -1.81 -39.68
C ALA A 401 -11.49 -1.77 -40.68
N ALA A 402 -11.18 -1.93 -41.96
CA ALA A 402 -12.20 -2.13 -42.99
C ALA A 402 -13.04 -3.38 -42.67
N GLY A 403 -14.35 -3.22 -42.54
CA GLY A 403 -15.30 -4.28 -42.14
C GLY A 403 -15.89 -4.12 -40.74
N GLY A 404 -15.34 -3.23 -39.90
CA GLY A 404 -15.86 -2.96 -38.55
C GLY A 404 -15.77 -4.16 -37.61
N ILE A 405 -16.54 -4.10 -36.51
CA ILE A 405 -16.66 -5.17 -35.52
C ILE A 405 -18.11 -5.66 -35.49
N GLN A 406 -18.33 -6.95 -35.73
CA GLN A 406 -19.62 -7.62 -35.63
C GLN A 406 -19.51 -8.82 -34.67
N ALA A 407 -20.35 -8.85 -33.64
CA ALA A 407 -20.34 -9.90 -32.62
C ALA A 407 -21.75 -10.17 -32.06
N ALA A 408 -21.96 -11.27 -31.34
CA ALA A 408 -23.21 -11.47 -30.60
C ALA A 408 -23.38 -10.41 -29.49
N SER A 409 -22.32 -10.15 -28.74
CA SER A 409 -22.19 -9.12 -27.70
C SER A 409 -20.73 -8.65 -27.60
N VAL A 410 -20.49 -7.50 -27.00
CA VAL A 410 -19.13 -6.98 -26.77
C VAL A 410 -18.94 -6.63 -25.30
N ALA A 411 -17.85 -7.09 -24.70
CA ALA A 411 -17.46 -6.73 -23.34
C ALA A 411 -15.98 -6.32 -23.29
N VAL A 412 -15.71 -5.11 -22.79
CA VAL A 412 -14.37 -4.60 -22.49
C VAL A 412 -14.27 -4.38 -20.99
N SER A 413 -13.37 -5.09 -20.31
CA SER A 413 -13.27 -5.06 -18.86
C SER A 413 -11.83 -4.93 -18.37
N ALA A 414 -11.55 -3.88 -17.61
CA ALA A 414 -10.31 -3.73 -16.85
C ALA A 414 -10.63 -3.86 -15.35
N ALA A 415 -9.97 -4.79 -14.67
CA ALA A 415 -10.18 -5.04 -13.25
C ALA A 415 -8.83 -5.09 -12.52
N ASN A 416 -8.68 -4.30 -11.47
CA ASN A 416 -7.47 -4.24 -10.67
C ASN A 416 -7.80 -4.38 -9.18
N ARG A 417 -7.06 -5.23 -8.48
CA ARG A 417 -7.17 -5.45 -7.04
C ARG A 417 -5.79 -5.43 -6.41
N ALA A 418 -5.50 -4.43 -5.58
CA ALA A 418 -4.24 -4.28 -4.88
C ALA A 418 -4.43 -4.28 -3.37
N THR A 419 -3.62 -5.07 -2.68
CA THR A 419 -3.66 -5.20 -1.22
C THR A 419 -2.27 -5.06 -0.62
N ILE A 420 -2.14 -4.23 0.42
CA ILE A 420 -0.94 -4.13 1.24
C ILE A 420 -1.31 -4.43 2.69
N ALA A 421 -0.70 -5.44 3.28
CA ALA A 421 -0.79 -5.75 4.71
C ALA A 421 0.61 -5.61 5.34
N ALA A 422 0.82 -4.57 6.13
CA ALA A 422 2.10 -4.24 6.74
C ALA A 422 1.98 -4.25 8.28
N THR A 423 2.73 -5.11 8.94
CA THR A 423 2.83 -5.17 10.40
C THR A 423 4.28 -4.97 10.81
N ALA A 424 4.56 -3.93 11.58
CA ALA A 424 5.89 -3.59 12.07
C ALA A 424 5.83 -3.40 13.58
N ALA A 425 6.80 -3.96 14.30
CA ALA A 425 6.89 -3.87 15.75
C ALA A 425 8.33 -3.66 16.21
N ALA A 426 8.53 -2.77 17.19
CA ALA A 426 9.83 -2.54 17.82
C ALA A 426 9.71 -2.61 19.34
N VAL A 427 10.56 -3.39 20.01
CA VAL A 427 10.57 -3.55 21.47
C VAL A 427 11.96 -3.31 22.03
N GLY A 428 12.08 -2.39 23.00
CA GLY A 428 13.33 -2.10 23.70
C GLY A 428 13.20 -2.31 25.19
N VAL A 429 14.13 -3.04 25.80
CA VAL A 429 14.19 -3.26 27.24
C VAL A 429 15.59 -2.93 27.77
N ALA A 430 15.70 -2.03 28.73
CA ALA A 430 16.96 -1.70 29.39
C ALA A 430 16.83 -1.86 30.92
N GLY A 431 17.71 -2.65 31.53
CA GLY A 431 17.76 -2.89 32.97
C GLY A 431 19.07 -2.39 33.60
N GLY A 432 18.97 -1.35 34.44
CA GLY A 432 20.05 -0.83 35.28
C GLY A 432 20.10 -1.49 36.68
N GLY A 433 21.31 -1.85 37.14
CA GLY A 433 21.54 -2.60 38.39
C GLY A 433 21.59 -1.78 39.69
N ALA A 434 21.77 -2.49 40.83
CA ALA A 434 21.70 -2.00 42.21
C ALA A 434 22.94 -1.24 42.75
N GLY A 435 23.64 -0.51 41.88
CA GLY A 435 24.92 0.14 42.14
C GLY A 435 24.88 1.64 42.48
N THR A 436 25.99 2.18 43.02
CA THR A 436 26.11 3.60 43.37
C THR A 436 25.82 4.60 42.23
N ALA A 437 25.89 4.20 40.96
CA ALA A 437 25.41 4.97 39.81
C ALA A 437 24.73 4.05 38.78
N SER A 438 23.55 4.40 38.27
CA SER A 438 22.86 3.59 37.26
C SER A 438 22.25 4.42 36.13
N VAL A 439 22.48 4.02 34.89
CA VAL A 439 21.91 4.59 33.67
C VAL A 439 21.16 3.52 32.91
N GLY A 440 19.88 3.73 32.63
CA GLY A 440 19.12 2.95 31.66
C GLY A 440 18.58 3.83 30.55
N LEU A 441 18.76 3.43 29.30
CA LEU A 441 18.25 4.11 28.13
C LEU A 441 17.64 3.07 27.20
N THR A 442 16.38 3.25 26.82
CA THR A 442 15.76 2.43 25.80
C THR A 442 14.99 3.27 24.79
N VAL A 443 15.12 2.94 23.51
CA VAL A 443 14.42 3.59 22.40
C VAL A 443 13.81 2.53 21.49
N ALA A 444 12.55 2.69 21.12
CA ALA A 444 11.92 1.88 20.07
C ALA A 444 11.26 2.77 19.02
N ALA A 445 11.51 2.52 17.73
CA ALA A 445 10.92 3.27 16.65
C ALA A 445 10.36 2.35 15.57
N THR A 446 9.13 2.62 15.14
CA THR A 446 8.47 1.86 14.08
C THR A 446 7.94 2.78 13.00
N VAL A 447 8.22 2.48 11.74
CA VAL A 447 7.69 3.20 10.57
C VAL A 447 7.12 2.23 9.56
N ALA A 448 5.88 2.46 9.15
CA ALA A 448 5.25 1.77 8.03
C ALA A 448 4.82 2.80 6.98
N THR A 449 5.29 2.65 5.74
CA THR A 449 4.91 3.49 4.61
C THR A 449 4.36 2.61 3.50
N ASN A 450 3.11 2.85 3.10
CA ASN A 450 2.42 2.02 2.13
C ASN A 450 1.75 2.89 1.05
N THR A 451 2.00 2.59 -0.22
CA THR A 451 1.45 3.35 -1.34
C THR A 451 0.85 2.41 -2.37
N ILE A 452 -0.37 2.70 -2.82
CA ILE A 452 -1.01 2.07 -3.98
C ILE A 452 -1.34 3.16 -5.01
N ALA A 453 -0.81 3.04 -6.23
CA ALA A 453 -0.94 4.04 -7.29
C ALA A 453 -1.29 3.38 -8.62
N ASN A 454 -2.41 2.66 -8.68
CA ASN A 454 -2.82 1.92 -9.88
C ASN A 454 -3.81 2.71 -10.73
N ASP A 455 -3.61 2.70 -12.04
CA ASP A 455 -4.58 3.26 -12.99
C ASP A 455 -5.31 2.14 -13.72
N THR A 456 -6.64 2.14 -13.69
CA THR A 456 -7.48 1.14 -14.36
C THR A 456 -8.30 1.81 -15.46
N GLU A 457 -8.18 1.35 -16.71
CA GLU A 457 -8.88 1.93 -17.86
C GLU A 457 -9.51 0.85 -18.76
N ALA A 458 -10.81 0.99 -19.04
CA ALA A 458 -11.51 0.23 -20.07
C ALA A 458 -12.01 1.20 -21.14
N ALA A 459 -11.70 0.97 -22.41
CA ALA A 459 -11.99 1.94 -23.47
C ALA A 459 -12.45 1.33 -24.80
N LEU A 460 -13.40 2.02 -25.44
CA LEU A 460 -13.72 1.90 -26.87
C LEU A 460 -13.29 3.19 -27.56
N ARG A 461 -12.41 3.10 -28.56
CA ARG A 461 -11.82 4.25 -29.26
C ARG A 461 -11.88 4.16 -30.78
N GLY A 462 -12.09 5.28 -31.46
CA GLY A 462 -11.92 5.39 -32.92
C GLY A 462 -12.71 4.35 -33.75
N LEU A 463 -13.94 4.03 -33.37
CA LEU A 463 -14.79 3.02 -34.03
C LEU A 463 -15.53 3.58 -35.24
N ASP A 464 -14.82 4.31 -36.11
CA ASP A 464 -15.38 5.01 -37.28
C ASP A 464 -16.04 4.06 -38.30
N ARG A 465 -15.58 2.81 -38.33
CA ARG A 465 -16.03 1.75 -39.23
C ARG A 465 -17.18 0.91 -38.66
N GLY A 466 -17.62 1.22 -37.44
CA GLY A 466 -18.78 0.60 -36.81
C GLY A 466 -18.45 -0.57 -35.88
N LEU A 467 -19.20 -0.64 -34.78
CA LEU A 467 -19.35 -1.80 -33.91
C LEU A 467 -20.84 -2.17 -33.88
N THR A 468 -21.17 -3.41 -34.22
CA THR A 468 -22.55 -3.92 -34.26
C THR A 468 -22.67 -5.19 -33.42
N THR A 469 -23.65 -5.24 -32.52
CA THR A 469 -24.03 -6.48 -31.83
C THR A 469 -25.30 -7.09 -32.42
N MET A 470 -25.33 -8.42 -32.60
CA MET A 470 -26.43 -9.13 -33.26
C MET A 470 -27.53 -9.61 -32.30
N GLY A 471 -27.26 -9.72 -31.00
CA GLY A 471 -28.26 -10.19 -30.03
C GLY A 471 -28.10 -9.69 -28.60
N GLY A 472 -26.88 -9.44 -28.13
CA GLY A 472 -26.57 -8.94 -26.80
C GLY A 472 -26.12 -7.47 -26.79
N GLY A 473 -25.69 -6.99 -25.62
CA GLY A 473 -25.29 -5.61 -25.40
C GLY A 473 -23.80 -5.30 -25.61
N VAL A 474 -23.43 -4.06 -25.34
CA VAL A 474 -22.05 -3.57 -25.24
C VAL A 474 -21.77 -3.16 -23.79
N ALA A 475 -20.74 -3.73 -23.17
CA ALA A 475 -20.33 -3.38 -21.81
C ALA A 475 -18.88 -2.89 -21.79
N VAL A 476 -18.64 -1.73 -21.19
CA VAL A 476 -17.31 -1.17 -20.91
C VAL A 476 -17.21 -0.97 -19.41
N SER A 477 -16.34 -1.72 -18.74
CA SER A 477 -16.25 -1.73 -17.28
C SER A 477 -14.83 -1.58 -16.78
N ALA A 478 -14.58 -0.57 -15.96
CA ALA A 478 -13.34 -0.40 -15.22
C ALA A 478 -13.63 -0.55 -13.72
N THR A 479 -12.96 -1.50 -13.06
CA THR A 479 -13.14 -1.79 -11.63
C THR A 479 -11.79 -1.75 -10.93
N ASP A 480 -11.64 -0.88 -9.93
CA ASP A 480 -10.42 -0.78 -9.12
C ASP A 480 -10.75 -1.03 -7.63
N GLY A 481 -9.90 -1.81 -6.97
CA GLY A 481 -9.99 -2.12 -5.56
C GLY A 481 -8.64 -2.03 -4.87
N ALA A 482 -8.44 -1.03 -4.03
CA ALA A 482 -7.21 -0.80 -3.28
C ALA A 482 -7.46 -0.93 -1.77
N THR A 483 -6.66 -1.74 -1.09
CA THR A 483 -6.75 -1.90 0.37
C THR A 483 -5.37 -1.84 1.02
N ILE A 484 -5.22 -0.99 2.04
CA ILE A 484 -4.04 -0.93 2.88
C ILE A 484 -4.43 -1.24 4.33
N THR A 485 -3.79 -2.24 4.93
CA THR A 485 -3.86 -2.52 6.37
C THR A 485 -2.46 -2.35 6.96
N ALA A 486 -2.28 -1.33 7.80
CA ALA A 486 -0.99 -0.99 8.38
C ALA A 486 -1.06 -1.02 9.91
N THR A 487 -0.16 -1.78 10.54
CA THR A 487 0.00 -1.84 11.99
C THR A 487 1.44 -1.46 12.34
N ALA A 488 1.62 -0.38 13.09
CA ALA A 488 2.91 0.06 13.61
C ALA A 488 2.86 0.08 15.14
N ALA A 489 3.64 -0.79 15.78
CA ALA A 489 3.71 -0.88 17.23
C ALA A 489 5.12 -0.59 17.74
N ALA A 490 5.26 0.12 18.84
CA ALA A 490 6.53 0.25 19.54
C ALA A 490 6.35 0.22 21.05
N ALA A 491 7.25 -0.45 21.75
CA ALA A 491 7.21 -0.57 23.20
C ALA A 491 8.59 -0.42 23.81
N THR A 492 8.70 0.32 24.92
CA THR A 492 9.94 0.43 25.67
C THR A 492 9.75 0.28 27.18
N ILE A 493 10.75 -0.35 27.81
CA ILE A 493 10.83 -0.49 29.28
C ILE A 493 12.26 -0.19 29.74
N SER A 494 12.44 0.79 30.61
CA SER A 494 13.68 1.06 31.34
C SER A 494 13.44 0.81 32.84
N LEU A 495 14.29 0.03 33.51
CA LEU A 495 14.15 -0.26 34.95
C LEU A 495 15.45 0.06 35.70
N GLY A 496 15.39 0.59 36.94
CA GLY A 496 16.57 0.69 37.82
C GLY A 496 16.35 1.01 39.31
N GLY A 497 17.29 0.57 40.18
CA GLY A 497 17.52 0.94 41.61
C GLY A 497 18.51 -0.02 42.31
N ALA A 498 19.39 0.31 43.30
CA ALA A 498 19.60 1.43 44.26
C ALA A 498 20.99 2.15 44.19
N GLY A 499 21.06 3.45 44.61
CA GLY A 499 21.98 4.56 44.18
C GLY A 499 23.25 4.88 45.00
N ILE A 500 23.99 6.01 44.83
CA ILE A 500 23.68 7.45 44.60
C ILE A 500 24.02 8.09 43.22
N ALA A 501 23.09 7.95 42.25
CA ALA A 501 22.71 8.87 41.15
C ALA A 501 22.13 8.03 39.97
N ASN A 502 20.82 8.09 39.71
CA ASN A 502 20.16 7.27 38.69
C ASN A 502 19.45 8.06 37.58
N VAL A 503 19.68 7.66 36.33
CA VAL A 503 19.07 8.24 35.12
C VAL A 503 18.42 7.12 34.29
N GLN A 504 17.12 7.21 34.00
CA GLN A 504 16.37 6.18 33.27
C GLN A 504 15.56 6.84 32.16
N VAL A 505 15.74 6.44 30.91
CA VAL A 505 15.06 7.05 29.77
C VAL A 505 14.39 5.95 28.98
N ALA A 506 13.07 6.04 28.82
CA ALA A 506 12.32 5.23 27.89
C ALA A 506 11.63 6.13 26.87
N GLY A 507 12.02 6.01 25.62
CA GLY A 507 11.50 6.84 24.54
C GLY A 507 11.09 5.98 23.35
N GLY A 508 10.31 6.55 22.46
CA GLY A 508 10.06 5.92 21.17
C GLY A 508 8.89 6.52 20.43
N GLY A 509 8.62 5.94 19.27
CA GLY A 509 7.43 6.27 18.53
C GLY A 509 7.08 5.30 17.41
N ALA A 510 5.83 5.34 17.01
CA ALA A 510 5.31 4.55 15.90
C ALA A 510 4.62 5.48 14.90
N SER A 511 4.88 5.26 13.61
CA SER A 511 4.30 6.04 12.51
C SER A 511 3.79 5.13 11.41
N ALA A 512 2.58 5.39 10.91
CA ALA A 512 2.04 4.78 9.70
C ALA A 512 1.64 5.86 8.69
N THR A 513 2.13 5.76 7.45
CA THR A 513 1.76 6.65 6.35
C THR A 513 1.25 5.81 5.19
N ASN A 514 -0.01 6.00 4.83
CA ASN A 514 -0.69 5.20 3.83
C ASN A 514 -1.32 6.10 2.77
N ALA A 515 -1.09 5.80 1.49
CA ALA A 515 -1.61 6.58 0.38
C ALA A 515 -2.20 5.68 -0.72
N ILE A 516 -3.38 6.05 -1.21
CA ILE A 516 -4.02 5.47 -2.40
C ILE A 516 -4.28 6.60 -3.40
N THR A 517 -3.63 6.59 -4.56
CA THR A 517 -3.66 7.73 -5.52
C THR A 517 -4.12 7.35 -6.93
N GLY A 518 -4.58 6.11 -7.13
CA GLY A 518 -4.95 5.55 -8.43
C GLY A 518 -6.21 6.13 -9.07
N SER A 519 -6.38 5.97 -10.39
CA SER A 519 -7.56 6.42 -11.14
C SER A 519 -8.30 5.28 -11.85
N THR A 520 -9.61 5.44 -12.08
CA THR A 520 -10.47 4.43 -12.72
C THR A 520 -11.31 5.05 -13.83
N ARG A 521 -11.16 4.61 -15.07
CA ARG A 521 -11.83 5.20 -16.23
C ARG A 521 -12.49 4.16 -17.14
N ALA A 522 -13.78 4.35 -17.42
CA ALA A 522 -14.53 3.63 -18.44
C ALA A 522 -14.95 4.61 -19.54
N LEU A 523 -14.43 4.44 -20.76
CA LEU A 523 -14.48 5.46 -21.81
C LEU A 523 -15.04 4.91 -23.12
N VAL A 524 -15.92 5.67 -23.76
CA VAL A 524 -16.33 5.49 -25.16
C VAL A 524 -16.15 6.83 -25.84
N GLU A 525 -15.01 7.01 -26.53
CA GLU A 525 -14.59 8.31 -27.08
C GLU A 525 -13.68 8.11 -28.31
N THR A 526 -13.32 9.14 -29.06
CA THR A 526 -12.56 8.96 -30.30
C THR A 526 -11.05 9.04 -30.13
N GLY A 527 -10.55 9.75 -29.11
CA GLY A 527 -9.12 10.02 -28.94
C GLY A 527 -8.47 10.86 -30.04
N GLY A 528 -9.24 11.33 -31.04
CA GLY A 528 -8.75 11.98 -32.27
C GLY A 528 -9.87 12.54 -33.17
N THR A 529 -9.55 12.83 -34.44
CA THR A 529 -10.48 13.41 -35.42
C THR A 529 -11.35 12.33 -36.10
N GLY A 530 -12.21 11.66 -35.35
CA GLY A 530 -13.12 10.61 -35.82
C GLY A 530 -14.50 10.69 -35.14
N ARG A 531 -15.36 9.68 -35.31
CA ARG A 531 -16.60 9.48 -34.54
C ARG A 531 -16.83 7.99 -34.30
N ASN A 532 -17.12 7.59 -33.07
CA ASN A 532 -17.52 6.21 -32.82
C ASN A 532 -18.92 5.93 -33.39
N LEU A 533 -19.08 4.83 -34.12
CA LEU A 533 -20.39 4.32 -34.55
C LEU A 533 -20.68 3.01 -33.83
N ILE A 534 -21.72 2.98 -33.00
CA ILE A 534 -22.12 1.80 -32.23
C ILE A 534 -23.60 1.50 -32.44
N THR A 535 -23.91 0.27 -32.83
CA THR A 535 -25.27 -0.27 -32.93
C THR A 535 -25.38 -1.51 -32.05
N SER A 536 -26.26 -1.48 -31.06
CA SER A 536 -26.41 -2.57 -30.08
C SER A 536 -27.80 -3.18 -30.14
N ALA A 537 -27.89 -4.51 -30.26
CA ALA A 537 -29.14 -5.27 -30.13
C ALA A 537 -29.65 -5.36 -28.69
N GLY A 538 -28.81 -5.07 -27.69
CA GLY A 538 -29.16 -5.03 -26.26
C GLY A 538 -28.75 -3.71 -25.60
N ASP A 539 -28.56 -3.75 -24.28
CA ASP A 539 -28.15 -2.60 -23.49
C ASP A 539 -26.70 -2.16 -23.78
N VAL A 540 -26.40 -0.89 -23.50
CA VAL A 540 -25.03 -0.36 -23.54
C VAL A 540 -24.68 0.21 -22.17
N GLY A 541 -23.70 -0.40 -21.50
CA GLY A 541 -23.24 -0.01 -20.18
C GLY A 541 -21.81 0.50 -20.18
N VAL A 542 -21.57 1.68 -19.60
CA VAL A 542 -20.24 2.24 -19.36
C VAL A 542 -20.10 2.48 -17.86
N THR A 543 -19.30 1.67 -17.17
CA THR A 543 -19.25 1.63 -15.70
C THR A 543 -17.82 1.76 -15.18
N ALA A 544 -17.57 2.76 -14.35
CA ALA A 544 -16.35 2.91 -13.56
C ALA A 544 -16.67 2.72 -12.07
N THR A 545 -15.99 1.79 -11.40
CA THR A 545 -16.15 1.52 -9.97
C THR A 545 -14.81 1.53 -9.27
N SER A 546 -14.63 2.36 -8.26
CA SER A 546 -13.42 2.41 -7.43
C SER A 546 -13.76 2.19 -5.97
N THR A 547 -13.03 1.26 -5.34
CA THR A 547 -13.11 0.99 -3.91
C THR A 547 -11.73 1.21 -3.29
N ALA A 548 -11.64 2.09 -2.29
CA ALA A 548 -10.39 2.42 -1.62
C ALA A 548 -10.57 2.32 -0.11
N ALA A 549 -9.78 1.47 0.55
CA ALA A 549 -9.86 1.25 1.98
C ALA A 549 -8.48 1.35 2.65
N ILE A 550 -8.37 2.14 3.71
CA ILE A 550 -7.17 2.21 4.56
C ILE A 550 -7.56 1.92 6.00
N THR A 551 -6.90 0.93 6.61
CA THR A 551 -6.98 0.65 8.04
C THR A 551 -5.59 0.82 8.65
N ALA A 552 -5.43 1.80 9.54
CA ALA A 552 -4.17 2.10 10.21
C ALA A 552 -4.30 1.95 11.73
N THR A 553 -3.43 1.15 12.34
CA THR A 553 -3.35 0.96 13.79
C THR A 553 -1.96 1.28 14.27
N VAL A 554 -1.83 2.30 15.12
CA VAL A 554 -0.56 2.77 15.67
C VAL A 554 -0.63 2.70 17.17
N VAL A 555 0.28 1.95 17.79
CA VAL A 555 0.30 1.77 19.25
C VAL A 555 1.69 2.00 19.78
N PHE A 556 1.79 2.82 20.82
CA PHE A 556 3.04 3.05 21.52
C PHE A 556 2.87 2.95 23.04
N THR A 557 3.84 2.34 23.70
CA THR A 557 3.94 2.33 25.18
C THR A 557 5.39 2.56 25.62
N SER A 558 5.64 3.51 26.52
CA SER A 558 6.94 3.64 27.21
C SER A 558 6.79 3.50 28.72
N VAL A 559 7.77 2.86 29.35
CA VAL A 559 7.88 2.73 30.80
C VAL A 559 9.32 3.01 31.25
N ALA A 560 9.56 3.92 32.19
CA ALA A 560 10.89 4.16 32.79
C ALA A 560 10.82 4.26 34.32
N GLY A 561 11.44 3.35 35.08
CA GLY A 561 11.38 3.34 36.56
C GLY A 561 12.74 3.48 37.24
N GLY A 562 12.82 4.28 38.32
CA GLY A 562 14.01 4.55 39.16
C GLY A 562 13.79 4.35 40.68
N GLY A 563 14.85 4.01 41.44
CA GLY A 563 14.79 3.55 42.85
C GLY A 563 15.53 4.39 43.93
N ALA A 564 15.77 3.79 45.11
CA ALA A 564 16.32 4.38 46.35
C ALA A 564 17.75 4.95 46.19
N GLY A 565 17.95 6.26 46.46
CA GLY A 565 19.23 6.97 46.36
C GLY A 565 19.12 8.46 46.73
N ILE A 566 20.14 9.30 46.47
CA ILE A 566 20.08 10.76 46.73
C ILE A 566 19.43 11.57 45.60
N ALA A 567 19.54 11.12 44.33
CA ALA A 567 19.02 11.85 43.17
C ALA A 567 18.60 10.89 42.03
N SER A 568 17.37 11.04 41.52
CA SER A 568 16.80 10.25 40.40
C SER A 568 16.10 11.12 39.36
N VAL A 569 16.44 10.98 38.06
CA VAL A 569 15.82 11.75 36.97
C VAL A 569 15.37 10.87 35.80
N PRO A 570 14.26 10.11 35.91
CA PRO A 570 13.75 9.33 34.80
C PRO A 570 12.84 10.12 33.86
N LEU A 571 12.79 9.69 32.60
CA LEU A 571 12.02 10.26 31.51
C LEU A 571 11.29 9.16 30.73
N ALA A 572 9.99 9.31 30.54
CA ALA A 572 9.19 8.49 29.63
C ALA A 572 8.56 9.35 28.54
N VAL A 573 8.82 9.02 27.27
CA VAL A 573 8.24 9.72 26.11
C VAL A 573 7.62 8.72 25.15
N GLY A 574 6.45 9.05 24.61
CA GLY A 574 5.78 8.25 23.60
C GLY A 574 5.07 9.04 22.53
N LEU A 575 5.38 8.75 21.26
CA LEU A 575 4.82 9.46 20.11
C LEU A 575 4.17 8.49 19.12
N GLY A 576 2.90 8.69 18.79
CA GLY A 576 2.17 7.92 17.78
C GLY A 576 1.67 8.82 16.65
N GLY A 577 1.82 8.40 15.40
CA GLY A 577 1.33 9.15 14.24
C GLY A 577 0.73 8.26 13.16
N ALA A 578 -0.45 8.60 12.66
CA ALA A 578 -1.00 8.01 11.43
C ALA A 578 -1.32 9.11 10.41
N GLN A 579 -0.98 8.88 9.16
CA GLN A 579 -1.43 9.70 8.03
C GLN A 579 -2.00 8.80 6.94
N ASN A 580 -3.26 9.00 6.57
CA ASN A 580 -3.97 8.18 5.61
C ASN A 580 -4.60 9.07 4.53
N LEU A 581 -4.25 8.83 3.27
CA LEU A 581 -4.64 9.69 2.14
C LEU A 581 -5.27 8.84 1.04
N ILE A 582 -6.47 9.20 0.61
CA ILE A 582 -7.12 8.66 -0.58
C ILE A 582 -7.37 9.80 -1.57
N GLY A 583 -6.84 9.66 -2.77
CA GLY A 583 -6.81 10.69 -3.80
C GLY A 583 -5.46 11.41 -3.91
N ALA A 584 -5.41 12.47 -4.70
CA ALA A 584 -4.17 13.19 -4.99
C ALA A 584 -3.93 14.33 -3.98
N TRP A 585 -3.12 14.04 -2.97
CA TRP A 585 -2.76 14.97 -1.90
C TRP A 585 -1.25 15.19 -1.88
N SER A 586 -0.82 16.45 -1.75
CA SER A 586 0.55 16.79 -1.33
C SER A 586 0.59 17.02 0.17
N THR A 587 1.61 16.43 0.79
CA THR A 587 1.93 16.59 2.20
C THR A 587 3.16 17.49 2.41
N ASP A 588 3.64 18.16 1.38
CA ASP A 588 4.88 18.92 1.39
C ASP A 588 4.76 20.31 0.72
N ASP A 589 5.60 21.23 1.18
CA ASP A 589 5.92 22.48 0.50
C ASP A 589 7.43 22.65 0.57
N ASN A 590 8.14 22.53 -0.55
CA ASN A 590 9.60 22.71 -0.62
C ASN A 590 10.38 21.89 0.43
N GLY A 591 9.98 20.64 0.67
CA GLY A 591 10.64 19.72 1.61
C GLY A 591 10.26 19.88 3.08
N GLN A 592 9.30 20.74 3.42
CA GLN A 592 8.71 20.80 4.78
C GLN A 592 7.40 20.01 4.83
N ARG A 593 7.22 19.15 5.84
CA ARG A 593 5.95 18.43 6.08
C ARG A 593 4.85 19.43 6.41
N ARG A 594 3.77 19.45 5.63
CA ARG A 594 2.57 20.23 5.93
C ARG A 594 1.77 19.55 7.04
N ALA A 595 1.26 20.36 7.98
CA ALA A 595 0.33 19.88 9.00
C ALA A 595 -1.02 19.43 8.42
N GLN A 596 -1.37 19.92 7.22
CA GLN A 596 -2.59 19.59 6.50
C GLN A 596 -2.25 19.22 5.04
N PRO A 597 -2.72 18.07 4.54
CA PRO A 597 -2.53 17.70 3.14
C PRO A 597 -3.30 18.68 2.24
N VAL A 598 -2.67 19.11 1.14
CA VAL A 598 -3.28 19.96 0.12
C VAL A 598 -3.54 19.14 -1.12
N GLN A 599 -4.78 19.17 -1.60
CA GLN A 599 -5.14 18.46 -2.81
C GLN A 599 -4.38 19.04 -4.01
N THR A 600 -3.55 18.23 -4.68
CA THR A 600 -2.74 18.62 -5.86
C THR A 600 -3.36 18.21 -7.18
N GLY A 601 -4.44 17.42 -7.13
CA GLY A 601 -5.20 16.96 -8.27
C GLY A 601 -6.42 16.14 -7.83
N SER A 602 -7.01 15.36 -8.73
CA SER A 602 -8.02 14.38 -8.36
C SER A 602 -7.72 13.06 -9.04
N ALA A 603 -7.56 12.00 -8.26
CA ALA A 603 -7.78 10.66 -8.76
C ALA A 603 -9.23 10.60 -9.29
N ALA A 604 -9.36 10.30 -10.57
CA ALA A 604 -10.63 10.38 -11.28
C ALA A 604 -11.30 9.00 -11.31
N VAL A 605 -12.55 8.93 -10.90
CA VAL A 605 -13.46 7.80 -11.16
C VAL A 605 -14.42 8.27 -12.25
N GLN A 606 -14.16 7.89 -13.50
CA GLN A 606 -14.80 8.49 -14.67
C GLN A 606 -15.49 7.45 -15.54
N ALA A 607 -16.77 7.64 -15.82
CA ALA A 607 -17.50 6.94 -16.87
C ALA A 607 -17.95 7.96 -17.93
N ARG A 608 -17.60 7.77 -19.20
CA ARG A 608 -17.85 8.79 -20.24
C ARG A 608 -18.22 8.20 -21.59
N ILE A 609 -19.23 8.78 -22.23
CA ILE A 609 -19.53 8.62 -23.66
C ILE A 609 -19.34 9.98 -24.33
N ALA A 610 -18.46 10.05 -25.33
CA ALA A 610 -18.11 11.26 -26.05
C ALA A 610 -17.90 10.98 -27.54
N ASP A 611 -18.16 11.97 -28.40
CA ASP A 611 -17.99 11.93 -29.85
C ASP A 611 -18.50 10.62 -30.51
N THR A 612 -19.68 10.18 -30.06
CA THR A 612 -20.23 8.85 -30.40
C THR A 612 -21.64 8.96 -30.95
N ARG A 613 -21.91 8.27 -32.06
CA ARG A 613 -23.26 7.92 -32.52
C ARG A 613 -23.60 6.52 -32.02
N LEU A 614 -24.49 6.45 -31.03
CA LEU A 614 -24.91 5.25 -30.34
C LEU A 614 -26.39 4.97 -30.58
N ASP A 615 -26.72 3.79 -31.10
CA ASP A 615 -28.10 3.30 -31.23
C ASP A 615 -28.23 1.94 -30.53
N ALA A 616 -28.82 1.92 -29.35
CA ALA A 616 -29.06 0.72 -28.56
C ALA A 616 -30.54 0.34 -28.61
N GLN A 617 -30.87 -0.93 -28.89
CA GLN A 617 -32.25 -1.42 -28.81
C GLN A 617 -32.73 -1.51 -27.35
N GLY A 618 -31.83 -1.82 -26.42
CA GLY A 618 -32.03 -1.74 -24.97
C GLY A 618 -31.71 -0.36 -24.37
N GLY A 619 -31.42 -0.31 -23.08
CA GLY A 619 -31.08 0.91 -22.34
C GLY A 619 -29.61 1.34 -22.48
N VAL A 620 -29.32 2.59 -22.17
CA VAL A 620 -27.94 3.12 -22.03
C VAL A 620 -27.71 3.54 -20.59
N ALA A 621 -26.67 3.00 -19.95
CA ALA A 621 -26.29 3.34 -18.58
C ALA A 621 -24.82 3.79 -18.51
N VAL A 622 -24.60 5.01 -18.02
CA VAL A 622 -23.26 5.56 -17.73
C VAL A 622 -23.16 5.75 -16.22
N ALA A 623 -22.29 4.97 -15.56
CA ALA A 623 -22.22 4.91 -14.10
C ALA A 623 -20.78 5.08 -13.58
N ALA A 624 -20.58 6.03 -12.67
CA ALA A 624 -19.34 6.18 -11.92
C ALA A 624 -19.64 6.03 -10.42
N THR A 625 -18.97 5.09 -9.74
CA THR A 625 -19.16 4.82 -8.31
C THR A 625 -17.83 4.81 -7.57
N SER A 626 -17.72 5.63 -6.53
CA SER A 626 -16.59 5.70 -5.61
C SER A 626 -17.03 5.28 -4.21
N THR A 627 -16.28 4.38 -3.58
CA THR A 627 -16.44 4.04 -2.16
C THR A 627 -15.08 4.12 -1.47
N SER A 628 -14.93 5.08 -0.57
CA SER A 628 -13.68 5.36 0.14
C SER A 628 -13.87 5.23 1.64
N THR A 629 -12.97 4.50 2.32
CA THR A 629 -13.03 4.33 3.78
C THR A 629 -11.65 4.48 4.40
N ILE A 630 -11.55 5.28 5.45
CA ILE A 630 -10.37 5.36 6.30
C ILE A 630 -10.77 5.00 7.74
N GLN A 631 -10.11 3.98 8.30
CA GLN A 631 -10.16 3.65 9.73
C GLN A 631 -8.77 3.88 10.34
N ALA A 632 -8.67 4.80 11.30
CA ALA A 632 -7.42 5.14 11.95
C ALA A 632 -7.55 5.00 13.48
N THR A 633 -6.68 4.20 14.10
CA THR A 633 -6.58 4.06 15.55
C THR A 633 -5.16 4.37 15.99
N VAL A 634 -4.96 5.39 16.82
CA VAL A 634 -3.64 5.80 17.32
C VAL A 634 -3.69 5.87 18.84
N ALA A 635 -2.87 5.09 19.52
CA ALA A 635 -2.77 5.07 20.98
C ALA A 635 -1.31 5.27 21.42
N ALA A 636 -1.06 6.22 22.31
CA ALA A 636 0.25 6.41 22.92
C ALA A 636 0.15 6.47 24.45
N ALA A 637 1.01 5.72 25.12
CA ALA A 637 1.12 5.73 26.57
C ALA A 637 2.57 5.99 26.99
N ALA A 638 2.75 6.77 28.06
CA ALA A 638 4.03 7.00 28.70
C ALA A 638 3.91 6.83 30.22
N ALA A 639 4.85 6.12 30.84
CA ALA A 639 4.85 5.90 32.28
C ALA A 639 6.26 6.05 32.87
N VAL A 640 6.41 6.88 33.89
CA VAL A 640 7.66 7.13 34.62
C VAL A 640 7.49 6.83 36.11
N VAL A 641 8.52 6.40 36.83
CA VAL A 641 8.50 6.13 38.29
C VAL A 641 9.82 6.52 38.97
N THR A 642 9.81 7.07 40.20
CA THR A 642 11.01 7.31 41.05
C THR A 642 10.80 7.02 42.54
N GLY A 643 11.90 6.88 43.30
CA GLY A 643 11.90 6.86 44.77
C GLY A 643 13.28 7.15 45.40
N ALA A 644 13.78 8.40 45.34
CA ALA A 644 15.09 8.88 45.86
C ALA A 644 14.95 10.19 46.67
N LEU A 645 15.93 10.60 47.50
CA LEU A 645 15.88 11.83 48.32
C LEU A 645 15.52 13.08 47.48
N VAL A 646 16.02 13.17 46.25
CA VAL A 646 15.59 14.14 45.23
C VAL A 646 15.13 13.37 43.99
N GLY A 647 13.84 13.42 43.67
CA GLY A 647 13.26 12.73 42.51
C GLY A 647 12.60 13.68 41.52
N VAL A 648 13.02 13.65 40.25
CA VAL A 648 12.41 14.43 39.15
C VAL A 648 12.01 13.48 38.04
N GLY A 649 10.73 13.09 37.95
CA GLY A 649 10.22 12.18 36.92
C GLY A 649 9.38 12.89 35.87
N VAL A 650 9.67 12.71 34.59
CA VAL A 650 8.94 13.37 33.49
C VAL A 650 8.23 12.33 32.61
N ALA A 651 6.95 12.53 32.32
CA ALA A 651 6.21 11.74 31.33
C ALA A 651 5.57 12.61 30.24
N GLY A 652 5.71 12.21 28.99
CA GLY A 652 5.09 12.87 27.83
C GLY A 652 4.53 11.87 26.83
N ALA A 653 3.25 11.97 26.48
CA ALA A 653 2.64 11.17 25.43
C ALA A 653 1.96 12.07 24.38
N GLY A 654 2.16 11.76 23.11
CA GLY A 654 1.55 12.46 21.98
C GLY A 654 1.01 11.49 20.95
N SER A 655 -0.24 11.68 20.50
CA SER A 655 -0.83 10.94 19.39
C SER A 655 -1.41 11.89 18.35
N TYR A 656 -1.18 11.59 17.08
CA TYR A 656 -1.69 12.33 15.93
C TYR A 656 -2.32 11.39 14.90
N SER A 657 -3.47 11.76 14.35
CA SER A 657 -4.05 11.14 13.15
C SER A 657 -4.44 12.21 12.14
N GLY A 658 -3.94 12.11 10.91
CA GLY A 658 -4.33 12.93 9.77
C GLY A 658 -4.94 12.09 8.67
N ASN A 659 -6.20 12.32 8.34
CA ASN A 659 -6.94 11.56 7.34
C ASN A 659 -7.52 12.50 6.28
N ALA A 660 -7.43 12.10 5.01
CA ALA A 660 -8.01 12.88 3.93
C ALA A 660 -8.52 12.01 2.76
N ILE A 661 -9.72 12.31 2.26
CA ILE A 661 -10.35 11.69 1.09
C ILE A 661 -10.72 12.77 0.05
N GLY A 662 -10.20 12.64 -1.17
CA GLY A 662 -10.38 13.64 -2.23
C GLY A 662 -10.38 13.01 -3.63
N LEU A 663 -11.56 12.55 -4.06
CA LEU A 663 -11.77 11.94 -5.37
C LEU A 663 -12.67 12.80 -6.26
N SER A 664 -12.52 12.67 -7.58
CA SER A 664 -13.44 13.25 -8.56
C SER A 664 -14.22 12.13 -9.23
N THR A 665 -15.49 12.00 -8.89
CA THR A 665 -16.39 10.99 -9.45
C THR A 665 -17.27 11.62 -10.52
N SER A 666 -17.13 11.19 -11.78
CA SER A 666 -17.79 11.81 -12.93
C SER A 666 -18.42 10.78 -13.86
N ALA A 667 -19.71 10.92 -14.13
CA ALA A 667 -20.44 10.19 -15.16
C ALA A 667 -20.95 11.17 -16.21
N ALA A 668 -20.63 10.97 -17.49
CA ALA A 668 -20.95 11.96 -18.52
C ALA A 668 -21.34 11.36 -19.88
N ILE A 669 -22.30 12.03 -20.54
CA ILE A 669 -22.53 11.95 -21.99
C ILE A 669 -22.23 13.34 -22.56
N ASP A 670 -21.18 13.49 -23.36
CA ASP A 670 -20.77 14.81 -23.84
C ASP A 670 -20.41 14.89 -25.33
N GLY A 671 -20.34 16.12 -25.83
CA GLY A 671 -19.83 16.44 -27.17
C GLY A 671 -20.93 16.80 -28.16
N ALA A 672 -20.70 17.87 -28.94
CA ALA A 672 -21.65 18.38 -29.94
C ALA A 672 -22.00 17.38 -31.05
N THR A 673 -21.12 16.39 -31.28
CA THR A 673 -21.32 15.34 -32.29
C THR A 673 -21.96 14.07 -31.72
N THR A 674 -22.15 14.01 -30.40
CA THR A 674 -22.68 12.83 -29.71
C THR A 674 -24.18 12.73 -29.85
N GLN A 675 -24.62 11.56 -30.32
CA GLN A 675 -26.03 11.22 -30.52
C GLN A 675 -26.30 9.86 -29.90
N VAL A 676 -27.13 9.82 -28.86
CA VAL A 676 -27.51 8.60 -28.16
C VAL A 676 -29.00 8.33 -28.37
N THR A 677 -29.33 7.19 -28.96
CA THR A 677 -30.70 6.69 -29.08
C THR A 677 -30.79 5.35 -28.35
N ALA A 678 -31.74 5.21 -27.42
CA ALA A 678 -31.88 4.03 -26.57
C ALA A 678 -33.34 3.77 -26.18
N GLY A 679 -33.63 2.65 -25.53
CA GLY A 679 -34.91 2.41 -24.85
C GLY A 679 -35.11 3.44 -23.73
N ASP A 680 -34.16 3.50 -22.81
CA ASP A 680 -34.01 4.46 -21.71
C ASP A 680 -32.54 4.89 -21.57
N VAL A 681 -32.29 6.01 -20.89
CA VAL A 681 -30.92 6.52 -20.67
C VAL A 681 -30.73 6.93 -19.22
N THR A 682 -29.66 6.44 -18.59
CA THR A 682 -29.28 6.79 -17.22
C THR A 682 -27.81 7.23 -17.15
N VAL A 683 -27.56 8.33 -16.44
CA VAL A 683 -26.23 8.85 -16.13
C VAL A 683 -26.15 9.02 -14.62
N THR A 684 -25.32 8.23 -13.94
CA THR A 684 -25.29 8.15 -12.48
C THR A 684 -23.87 8.30 -11.92
N ALA A 685 -23.65 9.26 -11.04
CA ALA A 685 -22.42 9.41 -10.26
C ALA A 685 -22.71 9.23 -8.77
N ARG A 686 -21.97 8.36 -8.08
CA ARG A 686 -22.15 8.08 -6.65
C ARG A 686 -20.83 8.09 -5.90
N ASP A 687 -20.80 8.77 -4.77
CA ASP A 687 -19.65 8.78 -3.87
C ASP A 687 -20.09 8.52 -2.42
N THR A 688 -19.43 7.55 -1.78
CA THR A 688 -19.54 7.27 -0.35
C THR A 688 -18.16 7.34 0.26
N ALA A 689 -17.92 8.37 1.08
CA ALA A 689 -16.65 8.61 1.74
C ALA A 689 -16.85 8.54 3.27
N THR A 690 -16.08 7.70 3.96
CA THR A 690 -16.21 7.51 5.40
C THR A 690 -14.87 7.55 6.09
N GLU A 691 -14.75 8.38 7.13
CA GLU A 691 -13.60 8.39 8.04
C GLU A 691 -14.05 8.00 9.45
N THR A 692 -13.40 7.01 10.06
CA THR A 692 -13.61 6.59 11.45
C THR A 692 -12.28 6.61 12.19
N VAL A 693 -12.18 7.46 13.21
CA VAL A 693 -10.90 7.85 13.80
C VAL A 693 -10.97 7.77 15.31
N SER A 694 -10.01 7.06 15.91
CA SER A 694 -9.85 6.95 17.36
C SER A 694 -8.41 7.32 17.74
N VAL A 695 -8.25 8.38 18.54
CA VAL A 695 -6.93 8.84 18.99
C VAL A 695 -6.92 8.90 20.52
N GLY A 696 -6.05 8.12 21.16
CA GLY A 696 -5.90 8.03 22.60
C GLY A 696 -4.50 8.39 23.06
N THR A 697 -4.39 9.12 24.18
CA THR A 697 -3.12 9.32 24.90
C THR A 697 -3.28 9.17 26.41
N ALA A 698 -2.23 8.63 27.04
CA ALA A 698 -2.10 8.57 28.49
C ALA A 698 -0.66 8.88 28.94
N ALA A 699 -0.49 9.79 29.90
CA ALA A 699 0.81 10.10 30.50
C ALA A 699 0.74 10.05 32.03
N ILE A 700 1.62 9.27 32.67
CA ILE A 700 1.64 9.11 34.12
C ILE A 700 3.04 9.38 34.67
N ALA A 701 3.15 10.27 35.65
CA ALA A 701 4.38 10.53 36.40
C ALA A 701 4.20 10.41 37.91
N ALA A 702 5.17 9.77 38.58
CA ALA A 702 5.20 9.61 40.03
C ALA A 702 6.60 9.86 40.61
N ALA A 703 6.70 10.69 41.66
CA ALA A 703 7.97 10.93 42.35
C ALA A 703 7.92 11.03 43.88
N PHE A 704 8.87 10.38 44.58
CA PHE A 704 8.90 10.35 46.05
C PHE A 704 10.32 10.44 46.63
N GLY A 705 10.51 11.34 47.61
CA GLY A 705 11.79 11.77 48.20
C GLY A 705 11.63 12.85 49.28
N ALA A 706 12.69 13.55 49.68
CA ALA A 706 12.57 14.84 50.38
C ALA A 706 12.17 15.98 49.42
N VAL A 707 12.57 15.89 48.14
CA VAL A 707 12.15 16.80 47.06
C VAL A 707 11.65 15.96 45.89
N GLY A 708 10.39 16.12 45.49
CA GLY A 708 9.75 15.38 44.39
C GLY A 708 9.13 16.30 43.33
N ALA A 709 9.46 16.10 42.06
CA ALA A 709 8.84 16.80 40.92
C ALA A 709 8.36 15.80 39.85
N ALA A 710 7.10 15.92 39.41
CA ALA A 710 6.48 14.97 38.50
C ALA A 710 5.61 15.62 37.41
N PRO A 711 6.17 16.25 36.36
CA PRO A 711 5.37 16.72 35.22
C PRO A 711 4.90 15.56 34.32
N ALA A 712 3.62 15.57 33.95
CA ALA A 712 2.97 14.63 33.02
C ALA A 712 2.13 15.37 31.98
N ILE A 713 2.37 15.14 30.69
CA ILE A 713 1.60 15.77 29.59
C ILE A 713 1.14 14.73 28.58
N GLY A 714 -0.16 14.68 28.30
CA GLY A 714 -0.78 13.85 27.26
C GLY A 714 -1.52 14.70 26.23
N VAL A 715 -1.20 14.56 24.94
CA VAL A 715 -1.85 15.33 23.85
C VAL A 715 -2.29 14.42 22.71
N ALA A 716 -3.60 14.40 22.42
CA ALA A 716 -4.21 13.68 21.32
C ALA A 716 -4.79 14.66 20.29
N THR A 717 -4.44 14.48 19.01
CA THR A 717 -4.94 15.33 17.92
C THR A 717 -5.43 14.50 16.73
N ALA A 718 -6.57 14.89 16.14
CA ALA A 718 -7.11 14.30 14.92
C ALA A 718 -7.48 15.40 13.91
N LEU A 719 -7.07 15.23 12.65
CA LEU A 719 -7.44 16.07 11.52
C LEU A 719 -8.03 15.19 10.42
N ASN A 720 -9.25 15.49 10.01
CA ASN A 720 -10.07 14.66 9.14
C ASN A 720 -10.73 15.53 8.07
N VAL A 721 -10.53 15.20 6.79
CA VAL A 721 -10.91 16.07 5.66
C VAL A 721 -11.48 15.26 4.50
N ILE A 722 -12.70 15.58 4.09
CA ILE A 722 -13.32 15.01 2.87
C ILE A 722 -13.60 16.16 1.89
N THR A 723 -13.08 16.07 0.65
CA THR A 723 -13.28 17.08 -0.42
C THR A 723 -13.68 16.49 -1.77
N SER A 724 -14.30 15.31 -1.79
CA SER A 724 -14.72 14.65 -3.02
C SER A 724 -15.72 15.49 -3.84
N THR A 725 -15.58 15.43 -5.18
CA THR A 725 -16.54 16.01 -6.13
C THR A 725 -17.30 14.91 -6.85
N VAL A 726 -18.60 15.12 -7.08
CA VAL A 726 -19.50 14.17 -7.74
C VAL A 726 -20.26 14.90 -8.84
N THR A 727 -20.13 14.45 -10.08
CA THR A 727 -20.78 15.07 -11.23
C THR A 727 -21.42 14.01 -12.11
N ALA A 728 -22.73 14.13 -12.34
CA ALA A 728 -23.43 13.44 -13.42
C ALA A 728 -23.87 14.48 -14.46
N ALA A 729 -23.51 14.30 -15.73
CA ALA A 729 -23.71 15.34 -16.73
C ALA A 729 -24.16 14.82 -18.11
N ILE A 730 -25.03 15.59 -18.77
CA ILE A 730 -25.22 15.53 -20.21
C ILE A 730 -24.89 16.91 -20.78
N THR A 731 -23.90 17.01 -21.67
CA THR A 731 -23.40 18.31 -22.14
C THR A 731 -23.21 18.35 -23.65
N GLN A 732 -23.83 19.32 -24.33
CA GLN A 732 -23.77 19.50 -25.80
C GLN A 732 -24.26 18.31 -26.65
N ALA A 733 -24.75 17.23 -26.04
CA ALA A 733 -25.15 16.01 -26.72
C ALA A 733 -26.66 15.99 -27.08
N THR A 734 -27.01 15.16 -28.07
CA THR A 734 -28.41 14.82 -28.38
C THR A 734 -28.74 13.42 -27.84
N VAL A 735 -29.76 13.29 -27.00
CA VAL A 735 -30.15 12.04 -26.35
C VAL A 735 -31.64 11.78 -26.54
N THR A 736 -31.99 10.59 -27.04
CA THR A 736 -33.37 10.16 -27.29
C THR A 736 -33.66 8.82 -26.62
N ALA A 737 -34.63 8.79 -25.70
CA ALA A 737 -35.18 7.58 -25.09
C ALA A 737 -36.52 7.21 -25.75
N ARG A 738 -36.54 6.11 -26.51
CA ARG A 738 -37.65 5.65 -27.36
C ARG A 738 -38.86 5.15 -26.56
N THR A 739 -38.62 4.49 -25.43
CA THR A 739 -39.68 3.81 -24.65
C THR A 739 -39.69 4.23 -23.18
N GLY A 740 -38.56 4.63 -22.63
CA GLY A 740 -38.36 4.96 -21.22
C GLY A 740 -38.02 6.42 -20.97
N GLY A 741 -37.25 6.67 -19.91
CA GLY A 741 -36.92 8.00 -19.41
C GLY A 741 -35.45 8.36 -19.63
N ILE A 742 -35.10 9.61 -19.34
CA ILE A 742 -33.71 10.08 -19.25
C ILE A 742 -33.48 10.53 -17.80
N ALA A 743 -32.54 9.90 -17.09
CA ALA A 743 -32.22 10.24 -15.71
C ALA A 743 -30.74 10.60 -15.53
N VAL A 744 -30.48 11.76 -14.94
CA VAL A 744 -29.14 12.24 -14.54
C VAL A 744 -29.10 12.35 -13.02
N GLN A 745 -28.28 11.55 -12.35
CA GLN A 745 -28.29 11.40 -10.89
C GLN A 745 -26.89 11.53 -10.29
N ALA A 746 -26.71 12.45 -9.33
CA ALA A 746 -25.47 12.60 -8.58
C ALA A 746 -25.74 12.48 -7.07
N THR A 747 -25.13 11.51 -6.40
CA THR A 747 -25.34 11.27 -4.96
C THR A 747 -24.01 11.25 -4.21
N SER A 748 -23.91 11.99 -3.09
CA SER A 748 -22.73 12.02 -2.22
C SER A 748 -23.13 11.80 -0.76
N THR A 749 -22.41 10.91 -0.05
CA THR A 749 -22.70 10.52 1.34
C THR A 749 -21.45 10.59 2.24
N PRO A 750 -20.83 11.77 2.42
CA PRO A 750 -19.60 11.89 3.19
C PRO A 750 -19.86 11.85 4.71
N THR A 751 -19.11 11.03 5.44
CA THR A 751 -19.24 10.87 6.89
C THR A 751 -17.91 10.89 7.62
N ILE A 752 -17.83 11.63 8.74
CA ILE A 752 -16.66 11.63 9.62
C ILE A 752 -17.11 11.29 11.05
N SER A 753 -16.49 10.27 11.66
CA SER A 753 -16.63 9.91 13.07
C SER A 753 -15.26 9.96 13.76
N ALA A 754 -15.12 10.81 14.78
CA ALA A 754 -13.85 11.01 15.48
C ALA A 754 -14.02 10.93 17.01
N ASP A 755 -13.27 10.05 17.68
CA ASP A 755 -13.15 9.97 19.14
C ASP A 755 -11.70 10.27 19.55
N VAL A 756 -11.48 11.36 20.29
CA VAL A 756 -10.15 11.83 20.71
C VAL A 756 -10.09 11.97 22.22
N ALA A 757 -9.23 11.19 22.87
CA ALA A 757 -9.09 11.17 24.32
C ALA A 757 -7.65 11.39 24.77
N ALA A 758 -7.46 12.24 25.78
CA ALA A 758 -6.19 12.46 26.44
C ALA A 758 -6.34 12.40 27.96
N ALA A 759 -5.44 11.69 28.63
CA ALA A 759 -5.40 11.59 30.08
C ALA A 759 -3.98 11.82 30.61
N SER A 760 -3.84 12.58 31.69
CA SER A 760 -2.58 12.70 32.41
C SER A 760 -2.74 12.66 33.93
N ALA A 761 -1.76 12.06 34.60
CA ALA A 761 -1.70 11.99 36.05
C ALA A 761 -0.28 12.26 36.55
N ALA A 762 -0.16 13.18 37.51
CA ALA A 762 1.09 13.61 38.13
C ALA A 762 0.99 13.49 39.65
N LEU A 763 1.90 12.73 40.27
CA LEU A 763 1.93 12.48 41.71
C LEU A 763 3.32 12.82 42.28
N SER A 764 3.38 13.62 43.34
CA SER A 764 4.64 13.95 44.03
C SER A 764 4.52 13.91 45.56
N GLY A 765 5.61 13.59 46.28
CA GLY A 765 5.65 13.64 47.74
C GLY A 765 7.02 13.93 48.35
N GLY A 766 7.06 14.54 49.55
CA GLY A 766 8.30 14.84 50.29
C GLY A 766 8.24 16.04 51.25
N ALA A 767 9.38 16.62 51.62
CA ALA A 767 9.41 17.95 52.23
C ALA A 767 8.98 19.02 51.21
N VAL A 768 9.35 18.86 49.93
CA VAL A 768 8.90 19.67 48.80
C VAL A 768 8.32 18.76 47.70
N GLY A 769 7.09 19.01 47.27
CA GLY A 769 6.40 18.25 46.22
C GLY A 769 5.81 19.16 45.13
N VAL A 770 6.14 18.92 43.87
CA VAL A 770 5.59 19.65 42.71
C VAL A 770 5.03 18.67 41.68
N SER A 771 3.73 18.73 41.40
CA SER A 771 3.06 17.92 40.38
C SER A 771 2.37 18.81 39.34
N VAL A 772 2.65 18.58 38.05
CA VAL A 772 2.02 19.30 36.94
C VAL A 772 1.43 18.29 35.95
N ALA A 773 0.12 18.31 35.76
CA ALA A 773 -0.59 17.46 34.80
C ALA A 773 -1.24 18.28 33.68
N GLY A 774 -1.02 17.91 32.42
CA GLY A 774 -1.64 18.53 31.25
C GLY A 774 -2.29 17.48 30.34
N GLY A 775 -3.57 17.64 30.02
CA GLY A 775 -4.30 16.80 29.08
C GLY A 775 -4.88 17.66 27.94
N GLY A 776 -4.59 17.31 26.68
CA GLY A 776 -5.08 18.05 25.51
C GLY A 776 -5.71 17.12 24.47
N ALA A 777 -6.97 17.35 24.12
CA ALA A 777 -7.68 16.61 23.06
C ALA A 777 -8.24 17.57 22.01
N VAL A 778 -7.85 17.41 20.74
CA VAL A 778 -8.29 18.27 19.64
C VAL A 778 -8.75 17.42 18.45
N ALA A 779 -9.97 17.65 17.98
CA ALA A 779 -10.46 17.06 16.73
C ALA A 779 -10.86 18.17 15.75
N THR A 780 -10.40 18.06 14.50
CA THR A 780 -10.73 19.00 13.43
C THR A 780 -11.27 18.21 12.25
N ASN A 781 -12.57 18.31 12.00
CA ASN A 781 -13.31 17.53 11.00
C ASN A 781 -13.93 18.47 9.96
N LEU A 782 -13.60 18.28 8.69
CA LEU A 782 -14.08 19.12 7.61
C LEU A 782 -14.64 18.31 6.44
N ILE A 783 -15.84 18.66 5.99
CA ILE A 783 -16.47 18.09 4.78
C ILE A 783 -16.74 19.22 3.78
N GLY A 784 -16.19 19.09 2.57
CA GLY A 784 -16.33 20.02 1.46
C GLY A 784 -16.69 19.27 0.17
N GLY A 785 -16.45 19.91 -0.97
CA GLY A 785 -16.72 19.33 -2.29
C GLY A 785 -18.02 19.84 -2.94
N ALA A 786 -18.40 19.19 -4.04
CA ALA A 786 -19.57 19.56 -4.85
C ALA A 786 -20.30 18.32 -5.36
N THR A 787 -21.62 18.39 -5.47
CA THR A 787 -22.48 17.34 -6.02
C THR A 787 -23.38 17.94 -7.09
N ARG A 788 -23.17 17.56 -8.35
CA ARG A 788 -23.82 18.21 -9.50
C ARG A 788 -24.49 17.21 -10.43
N ALA A 789 -25.76 17.42 -10.75
CA ALA A 789 -26.50 16.73 -11.80
C ALA A 789 -26.88 17.76 -12.87
N THR A 790 -26.21 17.76 -14.03
CA THR A 790 -26.32 18.85 -15.01
C THR A 790 -26.75 18.38 -16.40
N VAL A 791 -27.54 19.22 -17.06
CA VAL A 791 -27.92 19.11 -18.47
C VAL A 791 -27.66 20.46 -19.13
N ILE A 792 -26.58 20.57 -19.92
CA ILE A 792 -26.08 21.84 -20.43
C ILE A 792 -26.00 21.79 -21.96
N ASP A 793 -26.60 22.76 -22.64
CA ASP A 793 -26.58 22.90 -24.10
C ASP A 793 -26.98 21.60 -24.86
N ALA A 794 -27.80 20.77 -24.23
CA ALA A 794 -28.15 19.43 -24.71
C ALA A 794 -29.58 19.37 -25.25
N THR A 795 -29.84 18.42 -26.15
CA THR A 795 -31.20 18.14 -26.65
C THR A 795 -31.64 16.77 -26.13
N LEU A 796 -32.63 16.74 -25.24
CA LEU A 796 -33.16 15.52 -24.62
C LEU A 796 -34.61 15.28 -25.06
N SER A 797 -34.91 14.07 -25.53
CA SER A 797 -36.27 13.61 -25.85
C SER A 797 -36.55 12.27 -25.19
N ALA A 798 -37.58 12.16 -24.37
CA ALA A 798 -37.94 10.94 -23.67
C ALA A 798 -39.43 10.62 -23.81
N ALA A 799 -39.76 9.35 -24.06
CA ALA A 799 -41.13 8.87 -24.09
C ALA A 799 -41.85 9.00 -22.73
N THR A 800 -41.09 8.96 -21.62
CA THR A 800 -41.63 9.09 -20.25
C THR A 800 -41.07 10.32 -19.52
N ASP A 801 -40.28 10.12 -18.46
CA ASP A 801 -39.79 11.16 -17.57
C ASP A 801 -38.37 11.64 -17.98
N ILE A 802 -38.07 12.92 -17.78
CA ILE A 802 -36.71 13.46 -17.78
C ILE A 802 -36.42 13.96 -16.36
N THR A 803 -35.36 13.43 -15.72
CA THR A 803 -34.97 13.82 -14.36
C THR A 803 -33.50 14.23 -14.29
N ALA A 804 -33.22 15.31 -13.56
CA ALA A 804 -31.89 15.69 -13.10
C ALA A 804 -31.94 15.83 -11.57
N HIS A 805 -31.26 14.94 -10.84
CA HIS A 805 -31.34 14.83 -9.40
C HIS A 805 -29.96 14.85 -8.74
N ALA A 806 -29.72 15.80 -7.83
CA ALA A 806 -28.50 15.87 -7.02
C ALA A 806 -28.83 15.71 -5.53
N GLU A 807 -28.14 14.82 -4.83
CA GLU A 807 -28.34 14.56 -3.39
C GLU A 807 -27.00 14.55 -2.64
N ASN A 808 -26.90 15.30 -1.55
CA ASN A 808 -25.74 15.27 -0.66
C ASN A 808 -26.17 15.10 0.80
N ASN A 809 -25.78 13.98 1.42
CA ASN A 809 -26.08 13.64 2.81
C ASN A 809 -24.79 13.57 3.63
N ALA A 810 -24.39 14.69 4.23
CA ALA A 810 -23.14 14.82 4.99
C ALA A 810 -23.36 14.69 6.50
N ALA A 811 -22.47 13.98 7.19
CA ALA A 811 -22.54 13.83 8.65
C ALA A 811 -21.18 13.91 9.35
N ILE A 812 -21.11 14.63 10.47
CA ILE A 812 -19.95 14.66 11.37
C ILE A 812 -20.38 14.28 12.78
N ALA A 813 -19.72 13.30 13.39
CA ALA A 813 -19.83 12.93 14.79
C ALA A 813 -18.47 13.01 15.49
N ALA A 814 -18.31 13.92 16.45
CA ALA A 814 -17.04 14.13 17.14
C ALA A 814 -17.20 14.03 18.67
N ARG A 815 -16.33 13.26 19.31
CA ARG A 815 -16.23 13.16 20.77
C ARG A 815 -14.80 13.49 21.19
N THR A 816 -14.62 14.47 22.08
CA THR A 816 -13.31 14.80 22.65
C THR A 816 -13.34 14.81 24.17
N VAL A 817 -12.33 14.20 24.80
CA VAL A 817 -12.23 14.10 26.26
C VAL A 817 -10.78 14.38 26.70
N ALA A 818 -10.59 15.34 27.59
CA ALA A 818 -9.30 15.62 28.22
C ALA A 818 -9.37 15.57 29.75
N LEU A 819 -8.55 14.74 30.38
CA LEU A 819 -8.49 14.58 31.84
C LEU A 819 -7.06 14.85 32.34
N ALA A 820 -6.94 15.62 33.41
CA ALA A 820 -5.67 15.88 34.11
C ALA A 820 -5.84 15.73 35.62
N ALA A 821 -4.91 15.07 36.30
CA ALA A 821 -4.91 14.93 37.76
C ALA A 821 -3.52 15.23 38.33
N GLY A 822 -3.41 16.24 39.21
CA GLY A 822 -2.15 16.63 39.84
C GLY A 822 -2.25 16.59 41.36
N ALA A 823 -1.52 15.70 42.02
CA ALA A 823 -1.50 15.62 43.49
C ALA A 823 -0.08 15.72 44.07
N SER A 824 0.06 16.53 45.12
CA SER A 824 1.32 16.72 45.87
C SER A 824 1.09 16.62 47.39
N VAL A 825 2.02 15.98 48.10
CA VAL A 825 1.96 15.82 49.57
C VAL A 825 3.30 16.23 50.20
N GLY A 826 3.32 17.18 51.13
CA GLY A 826 4.56 17.61 51.78
C GLY A 826 4.47 18.88 52.61
N HIS A 827 5.61 19.33 53.17
CA HIS A 827 5.68 20.61 53.90
C HIS A 827 5.46 21.80 52.94
N LEU A 828 5.98 21.72 51.71
CA LEU A 828 5.76 22.65 50.62
C LEU A 828 5.22 21.85 49.41
N ALA A 829 3.92 21.94 49.12
CA ALA A 829 3.26 21.13 48.09
C ALA A 829 2.53 22.01 47.06
N VAL A 830 2.78 21.77 45.76
CA VAL A 830 2.14 22.46 44.63
C VAL A 830 1.60 21.44 43.62
N GLY A 831 0.29 21.42 43.42
CA GLY A 831 -0.39 20.65 42.37
C GLY A 831 -1.04 21.56 41.34
N VAL A 832 -0.74 21.34 40.06
CA VAL A 832 -1.36 22.05 38.93
C VAL A 832 -1.88 21.02 37.95
N SER A 833 -3.15 21.13 37.55
CA SER A 833 -3.76 20.30 36.52
C SER A 833 -4.52 21.16 35.50
N LEU A 834 -4.43 20.79 34.22
CA LEU A 834 -5.10 21.47 33.13
C LEU A 834 -5.57 20.47 32.06
N GLY A 835 -6.89 20.36 31.89
CA GLY A 835 -7.51 19.62 30.79
C GLY A 835 -8.10 20.58 29.74
N ILE A 836 -7.76 20.39 28.46
CA ILE A 836 -8.29 21.17 27.34
C ILE A 836 -8.86 20.22 26.29
N SER A 837 -10.12 20.41 25.92
CA SER A 837 -10.80 19.60 24.90
C SER A 837 -11.49 20.50 23.88
N THR A 838 -11.19 20.33 22.59
CA THR A 838 -11.80 21.12 21.50
C THR A 838 -12.21 20.21 20.33
N ALA A 839 -13.31 20.57 19.67
CA ALA A 839 -13.77 19.92 18.45
C ALA A 839 -14.22 20.98 17.45
N PHE A 840 -13.55 21.06 16.31
CA PHE A 840 -13.89 21.94 15.18
C PHE A 840 -14.54 21.09 14.09
N ASN A 841 -15.79 21.37 13.75
CA ASN A 841 -16.57 20.60 12.78
C ASN A 841 -17.18 21.55 11.76
N ILE A 842 -16.86 21.37 10.46
CA ILE A 842 -17.34 22.25 9.39
C ILE A 842 -17.85 21.39 8.22
N ILE A 843 -19.05 21.71 7.73
CA ILE A 843 -19.58 21.22 6.46
C ILE A 843 -19.73 22.42 5.51
N GLY A 844 -19.28 22.27 4.26
CA GLY A 844 -19.39 23.28 3.20
C GLY A 844 -18.27 24.32 3.17
N PHE A 845 -17.00 23.86 3.17
CA PHE A 845 -15.81 24.70 3.04
C PHE A 845 -15.07 24.45 1.71
N THR A 846 -14.26 25.41 1.27
CA THR A 846 -13.37 25.32 0.09
C THR A 846 -11.91 25.45 0.53
N THR A 847 -11.02 24.68 -0.08
CA THR A 847 -9.58 24.57 0.27
C THR A 847 -8.69 25.65 -0.35
N GLN A 848 -9.24 26.81 -0.75
CA GLN A 848 -8.45 27.81 -1.50
C GLN A 848 -7.39 28.59 -0.71
N ASN A 849 -7.29 28.51 0.63
CA ASN A 849 -6.24 29.22 1.39
C ASN A 849 -5.48 28.33 2.38
N ARG A 850 -4.18 28.62 2.53
CA ARG A 850 -3.17 27.88 3.31
C ARG A 850 -3.38 27.86 4.83
N GLU A 851 -4.37 28.57 5.37
CA GLU A 851 -4.71 28.56 6.79
C GLU A 851 -6.23 28.63 6.98
N ILE A 852 -6.78 27.64 7.68
CA ILE A 852 -8.22 27.51 8.02
C ILE A 852 -8.75 28.68 8.90
N LEU A 853 -7.87 29.58 9.37
CA LEU A 853 -8.17 30.60 10.38
C LEU A 853 -7.93 32.06 9.96
N ASP A 854 -7.44 32.35 8.75
CA ASP A 854 -7.39 33.75 8.30
C ASP A 854 -8.76 34.15 7.73
N GLY A 855 -9.39 35.16 8.36
CA GLY A 855 -10.76 35.62 8.10
C GLY A 855 -11.00 36.25 6.71
N SER A 856 -10.14 35.96 5.74
CA SER A 856 -10.15 36.49 4.36
C SER A 856 -10.68 35.49 3.31
N THR A 857 -11.06 34.27 3.69
CA THR A 857 -11.56 33.25 2.74
C THR A 857 -12.90 33.63 2.08
N ALA A 858 -12.91 33.66 0.74
CA ALA A 858 -14.12 33.69 -0.07
C ALA A 858 -14.99 32.46 0.24
N ARG A 859 -16.16 32.68 0.81
CA ARG A 859 -17.17 31.65 1.06
C ARG A 859 -17.77 31.20 -0.27
N GLN A 860 -17.29 30.09 -0.85
CA GLN A 860 -18.08 29.31 -1.81
C GLN A 860 -18.39 27.95 -1.19
N ALA A 861 -19.70 27.68 -1.14
CA ALA A 861 -20.35 26.64 -0.35
C ALA A 861 -20.17 25.23 -0.92
N LEU A 862 -20.59 24.23 -0.15
CA LEU A 862 -20.98 22.92 -0.68
C LEU A 862 -21.95 23.16 -1.85
N ALA A 863 -21.48 22.97 -3.08
CA ALA A 863 -22.28 23.25 -4.26
C ALA A 863 -23.11 22.01 -4.60
N ILE A 864 -24.37 22.01 -4.19
CA ILE A 864 -25.35 20.99 -4.60
C ILE A 864 -26.19 21.60 -5.70
N GLU A 865 -26.05 21.07 -6.91
CA GLU A 865 -26.61 21.69 -8.11
C GLU A 865 -27.31 20.65 -8.96
N ALA A 866 -28.61 20.83 -9.17
CA ALA A 866 -29.31 20.21 -10.28
C ALA A 866 -29.65 21.32 -11.27
N LEU A 867 -29.13 21.24 -12.50
CA LEU A 867 -29.21 22.34 -13.47
C LEU A 867 -29.57 21.83 -14.86
N ALA A 868 -30.56 22.48 -15.48
CA ALA A 868 -30.77 22.44 -16.92
C ALA A 868 -30.56 23.85 -17.49
N SER A 869 -29.59 24.04 -18.39
CA SER A 869 -29.25 25.36 -18.97
C SER A 869 -28.94 25.23 -20.46
N GLY A 870 -29.45 26.14 -21.28
CA GLY A 870 -29.27 26.08 -22.75
C GLY A 870 -29.83 24.82 -23.41
N ALA A 871 -30.63 24.02 -22.68
CA ALA A 871 -31.08 22.70 -23.10
C ALA A 871 -32.50 22.73 -23.71
N THR A 872 -32.73 21.87 -24.70
CA THR A 872 -34.06 21.59 -25.28
C THR A 872 -34.57 20.27 -24.72
N LEU A 873 -35.66 20.27 -23.96
CA LEU A 873 -36.16 19.11 -23.21
C LEU A 873 -37.59 18.76 -23.64
N THR A 874 -37.81 17.51 -24.07
CA THR A 874 -39.14 16.98 -24.41
C THR A 874 -39.42 15.72 -23.59
N ALA A 875 -40.25 15.82 -22.56
CA ALA A 875 -40.67 14.69 -21.73
C ALA A 875 -42.11 14.30 -22.04
N GLY A 876 -42.39 13.01 -22.29
CA GLY A 876 -43.74 12.51 -22.52
C GLY A 876 -44.63 12.48 -21.28
N ARG A 877 -44.04 12.58 -20.07
CA ARG A 877 -44.78 12.64 -18.80
C ARG A 877 -44.31 13.78 -17.89
N ARG A 878 -43.14 13.63 -17.24
CA ARG A 878 -42.70 14.51 -16.15
C ARG A 878 -41.29 15.00 -16.41
N LEU A 879 -41.07 16.28 -16.19
CA LEU A 879 -39.76 16.92 -16.17
C LEU A 879 -39.44 17.35 -14.74
N GLU A 880 -38.36 16.85 -14.15
CA GLU A 880 -37.91 17.21 -12.80
C GLU A 880 -36.43 17.62 -12.80
N VAL A 881 -36.15 18.74 -12.14
CA VAL A 881 -34.80 19.13 -11.74
C VAL A 881 -34.84 19.36 -10.23
N SER A 882 -34.15 18.52 -9.45
CA SER A 882 -34.20 18.57 -7.99
C SER A 882 -32.84 18.41 -7.33
N ALA A 883 -32.59 19.22 -6.31
CA ALA A 883 -31.38 19.18 -5.49
C ALA A 883 -31.79 19.02 -4.02
N GLN A 884 -31.21 18.05 -3.31
CA GLN A 884 -31.50 17.75 -1.91
C GLN A 884 -30.21 17.74 -1.08
N ALA A 885 -30.30 18.25 0.15
CA ALA A 885 -29.18 18.37 1.07
C ALA A 885 -29.62 17.99 2.49
N SER A 886 -28.95 17.02 3.10
CA SER A 886 -29.12 16.70 4.52
C SER A 886 -27.77 16.79 5.22
N GLN A 887 -27.64 17.62 6.26
CA GLN A 887 -26.37 17.85 6.95
C GLN A 887 -26.56 17.71 8.47
N THR A 888 -25.73 16.92 9.12
CA THR A 888 -25.78 16.70 10.58
C THR A 888 -24.42 16.86 11.22
N ILE A 889 -24.34 17.62 12.32
CA ILE A 889 -23.15 17.70 13.18
C ILE A 889 -23.56 17.33 14.61
N THR A 890 -22.90 16.33 15.18
CA THR A 890 -23.00 15.97 16.61
C THR A 890 -21.62 16.11 17.24
N ALA A 891 -21.49 16.93 18.28
CA ALA A 891 -20.23 17.13 18.98
C ALA A 891 -20.42 17.01 20.49
N LEU A 892 -19.54 16.24 21.14
CA LEU A 892 -19.44 16.12 22.60
C LEU A 892 -18.00 16.47 23.01
N THR A 893 -17.83 17.48 23.84
CA THR A 893 -16.52 17.84 24.41
C THR A 893 -16.59 17.79 25.93
N ALA A 894 -15.56 17.22 26.57
CA ALA A 894 -15.45 17.15 28.02
C ALA A 894 -14.00 17.42 28.45
N ALA A 895 -13.83 18.27 29.44
CA ALA A 895 -12.53 18.52 30.06
C ALA A 895 -12.66 18.41 31.59
N GLY A 896 -11.67 17.81 32.23
CA GLY A 896 -11.61 17.64 33.68
C GLY A 896 -10.20 17.86 34.21
N ALA A 897 -10.11 18.52 35.36
CA ALA A 897 -8.87 18.75 36.10
C ALA A 897 -9.13 18.51 37.59
N VAL A 898 -8.24 17.77 38.27
CA VAL A 898 -8.26 17.50 39.71
C VAL A 898 -6.93 17.82 40.34
#